data_AF-A0A1Y1RY38-F1
#
_entry.id   AF-A0A1Y1RY38-F1
#
_cell.length_a   1.000
_cell.length_b   1.000
_cell.length_c   1.000
_cell.angle_alpha   90.00
_cell.angle_beta   90.00
_cell.angle_gamma   90.00
#
_symmetry.space_group_name_H-M   'P 1'
#
loop_
_entity.id
_entity.type
_entity.pdbx_description
1 polymer ?
#
loop_
_entity_poly.entity_id
_entity_poly.type
_entity_poly.pdbx_seq_one_letter_code
_entity_poly.pdbx_strand_id
1 'polypeptide(L)'
;MKSARHVRHYIERVLDFIRRDMLRKKGKRRYIHPRLGVEGFFRELKNRDVSYSVLRWFESLPRVEAGEDIDLLVADEDLAKMNDLFRGSRSWGTPCDIYTASGLPGSSFRGIAYFPEHLALELLETAVWQNDLVRVPDAKRHCLSMIYHVLYHKGYDAGLPSELAKEHGRSVPDAASVDHDYADVLSRCASAAELDLPPLTLEDLDGFLEKQRWQPSRDALEKLSARNLWVHDRFFADIPGMEHHWRGFSVFIVRERGVQYLDLVRTMLFDAGFETLLDRPLEGPARETAARTLRGGNWNRGPWPVSGGVPAHCIAVNDSFVLEPSDKLIAKHKGLANSRLWDTKIRIRDAVNALQPRSTQCNILHSADNPRQGLEYLQTALPDVSVEQIDGRLKEIHGSVSIPFRIVGHQNGYSRRARVSLVEYGDAQAIAKVYRPGRECFMEREILARELGRELPETVPVLEKGPSWFVMPRYRDVLNHDRLLPLGIIKRVRAVLLHYRRAGYELIDFKPKNLILDAEEGLKVIDFEFMQPTENPEETNKTGSSQSLKGNYCWYRVPPGFSGDLPVMTASRRNNYYRFWFSATALPRFCVVRDYPVPLLALIRVFFILPAWAMRTVRKNRGRIREGRRALRSRIIALGKKILGYT
;
A
#
# COMPACT_ATOMS: atom_id res chain seq x y z
N MET A 1 26.88 -0.36 28.34
CA MET A 1 27.81 -0.60 27.21
C MET A 1 27.17 -1.10 25.90
N LYS A 2 26.01 -1.79 25.88
CA LYS A 2 25.32 -2.20 24.62
C LYS A 2 24.80 -1.04 23.74
N SER A 3 24.65 0.16 24.30
CA SER A 3 24.16 1.38 23.61
C SER A 3 25.23 2.04 22.72
N ALA A 4 26.50 2.06 23.15
CA ALA A 4 27.58 2.70 22.40
C ALA A 4 28.00 1.92 21.13
N ARG A 5 27.97 0.58 21.17
CA ARG A 5 28.17 -0.26 19.98
C ARG A 5 27.06 -0.07 18.94
N HIS A 6 25.81 0.16 19.38
CA HIS A 6 24.68 0.41 18.48
C HIS A 6 24.80 1.76 17.75
N VAL A 7 25.35 2.79 18.41
CA VAL A 7 25.56 4.11 17.80
C VAL A 7 26.74 4.09 16.83
N ARG A 8 27.87 3.47 17.21
CA ARG A 8 29.03 3.31 16.33
C ARG A 8 28.70 2.52 15.06
N HIS A 9 27.97 1.42 15.21
CA HIS A 9 27.50 0.60 14.09
C HIS A 9 26.44 1.32 13.22
N TYR A 10 25.60 2.18 13.81
CA TYR A 10 24.67 3.01 13.04
C TYR A 10 25.40 4.09 12.22
N ILE A 11 26.46 4.69 12.78
CA ILE A 11 27.32 5.66 12.11
C ILE A 11 28.08 4.99 10.98
N GLU A 12 28.63 3.78 11.18
CA GLU A 12 29.28 2.99 10.13
C GLU A 12 28.30 2.63 8.99
N ARG A 13 27.04 2.28 9.28
CA ARG A 13 26.00 2.06 8.25
C ARG A 13 25.62 3.32 7.49
N VAL A 14 25.56 4.46 8.17
CA VAL A 14 25.29 5.74 7.51
C VAL A 14 26.49 6.10 6.65
N LEU A 15 27.71 5.88 7.12
CA LEU A 15 28.93 6.11 6.36
C LEU A 15 29.09 5.14 5.18
N ASP A 16 28.68 3.88 5.29
CA ASP A 16 28.68 2.92 4.18
C ASP A 16 27.55 3.16 3.19
N PHE A 17 26.36 3.56 3.65
CA PHE A 17 25.28 4.03 2.78
C PHE A 17 25.66 5.34 2.08
N ILE A 18 26.34 6.25 2.78
CA ILE A 18 26.86 7.50 2.21
C ILE A 18 28.02 7.21 1.24
N ARG A 19 28.92 6.27 1.57
CA ARG A 19 30.01 5.88 0.66
C ARG A 19 29.49 5.11 -0.55
N ARG A 20 28.49 4.22 -0.43
CA ARG A 20 27.93 3.47 -1.58
C ARG A 20 26.93 4.27 -2.41
N ASP A 21 26.12 5.12 -1.79
CA ASP A 21 24.99 5.80 -2.43
C ASP A 21 25.25 7.31 -2.67
N MET A 22 26.21 7.93 -1.95
CA MET A 22 26.65 9.33 -2.17
C MET A 22 28.06 9.48 -2.79
N LEU A 23 28.70 8.41 -3.27
CA LEU A 23 29.75 8.56 -4.28
C LEU A 23 29.10 9.15 -5.54
N ARG A 24 29.05 10.50 -5.61
CA ARG A 24 28.48 11.35 -6.68
C ARG A 24 27.47 10.62 -7.55
N LYS A 25 26.17 10.70 -7.22
CA LYS A 25 25.07 10.25 -8.11
C LYS A 25 25.19 10.99 -9.44
N LYS A 26 25.96 10.43 -10.38
CA LYS A 26 25.97 10.87 -11.78
C LYS A 26 24.58 10.55 -12.31
N GLY A 27 23.91 11.52 -12.93
CA GLY A 27 22.64 11.26 -13.61
C GLY A 27 22.83 10.27 -14.76
N LYS A 28 21.73 9.89 -15.43
CA LYS A 28 21.79 9.00 -16.60
C LYS A 28 22.79 9.50 -17.65
N ARG A 29 22.82 10.83 -17.82
CA ARG A 29 23.77 11.54 -18.67
C ARG A 29 25.15 11.55 -18.04
N ARG A 30 26.11 10.95 -18.72
CA ARG A 30 27.53 10.95 -18.40
C ARG A 30 28.34 11.42 -19.60
N TYR A 31 29.61 11.69 -19.40
CA TYR A 31 30.46 12.27 -20.44
C TYR A 31 31.80 11.53 -20.50
N ILE A 32 32.15 11.09 -21.70
CA ILE A 32 33.44 10.46 -22.01
C ILE A 32 34.47 11.58 -22.19
N HIS A 33 35.66 11.40 -21.60
CA HIS A 33 36.71 12.40 -21.69
C HIS A 33 37.38 12.36 -23.09
N PRO A 34 37.66 13.49 -23.77
CA PRO A 34 38.28 13.51 -25.11
C PRO A 34 39.60 12.75 -25.21
N ARG A 35 40.47 12.86 -24.19
CA ARG A 35 41.69 12.05 -24.08
C ARG A 35 41.47 10.53 -24.13
N LEU A 36 40.36 10.02 -23.59
CA LEU A 36 40.00 8.61 -23.73
C LEU A 36 39.42 8.35 -25.13
N GLY A 37 38.61 9.29 -25.62
CA GLY A 37 37.92 9.17 -26.90
C GLY A 37 36.83 8.10 -26.85
N VAL A 38 35.96 8.09 -27.88
CA VAL A 38 34.88 7.10 -27.99
C VAL A 38 35.45 5.70 -28.27
N GLU A 39 36.44 5.60 -29.15
CA GLU A 39 37.12 4.34 -29.44
C GLU A 39 37.82 3.77 -28.20
N GLY A 40 38.63 4.57 -27.50
CA GLY A 40 39.32 4.12 -26.29
C GLY A 40 38.35 3.74 -25.17
N PHE A 41 37.21 4.43 -25.09
CA PHE A 41 36.14 4.06 -24.17
C PHE A 41 35.59 2.66 -24.46
N PHE A 42 35.25 2.34 -25.71
CA PHE A 42 34.74 1.00 -26.05
C PHE A 42 35.80 -0.10 -25.92
N ARG A 43 37.08 0.19 -26.25
CA ARG A 43 38.20 -0.73 -25.97
C ARG A 43 38.31 -1.04 -24.48
N GLU A 44 38.17 -0.03 -23.61
CA GLU A 44 38.16 -0.24 -22.16
C GLU A 44 36.97 -1.09 -21.69
N LEU A 45 35.77 -0.88 -22.25
CA LEU A 45 34.61 -1.73 -21.92
C LEU A 45 34.85 -3.19 -22.33
N LYS A 46 35.41 -3.43 -23.52
CA LYS A 46 35.79 -4.76 -24.00
C LYS A 46 36.84 -5.40 -23.09
N ASN A 47 37.91 -4.67 -22.75
CA ASN A 47 38.99 -5.16 -21.89
C ASN A 47 38.53 -5.53 -20.48
N ARG A 48 37.49 -4.84 -19.97
CA ARG A 48 36.93 -5.06 -18.64
C ARG A 48 35.80 -6.08 -18.63
N ASP A 49 35.50 -6.70 -19.77
CA ASP A 49 34.40 -7.65 -19.96
C ASP A 49 33.09 -7.10 -19.37
N VAL A 50 32.71 -5.91 -19.86
CA VAL A 50 31.46 -5.25 -19.47
C VAL A 50 30.35 -5.79 -20.36
N SER A 51 29.27 -6.29 -19.76
CA SER A 51 28.05 -6.63 -20.48
C SER A 51 27.25 -5.36 -20.79
N TYR A 52 27.31 -4.91 -22.05
CA TYR A 52 26.59 -3.75 -22.55
C TYR A 52 26.09 -3.93 -23.99
N SER A 53 25.20 -3.04 -24.42
CA SER A 53 24.75 -2.87 -25.81
C SER A 53 24.54 -1.39 -26.11
N VAL A 54 25.06 -0.88 -27.23
CA VAL A 54 24.72 0.46 -27.76
C VAL A 54 23.39 0.36 -28.50
N LEU A 55 22.40 1.10 -28.03
CA LEU A 55 21.00 0.87 -28.42
C LEU A 55 20.65 1.33 -29.83
N ARG A 56 21.28 2.41 -30.32
CA ARG A 56 20.98 3.05 -31.60
C ARG A 56 22.13 3.94 -32.05
N TRP A 57 22.10 4.33 -33.32
CA TRP A 57 23.09 5.23 -33.95
C TRP A 57 24.53 4.74 -33.84
N PHE A 58 24.70 3.41 -33.80
CA PHE A 58 26.01 2.79 -33.64
C PHE A 58 26.75 2.58 -34.96
N GLU A 59 26.08 2.79 -36.11
CA GLU A 59 26.59 2.55 -37.46
C GLU A 59 27.78 3.46 -37.80
N SER A 60 27.81 4.68 -37.23
CA SER A 60 28.89 5.65 -37.43
C SER A 60 30.00 5.55 -36.38
N LEU A 61 29.85 4.72 -35.33
CA LEU A 61 30.83 4.62 -34.26
C LEU A 61 32.19 4.09 -34.77
N PRO A 62 33.31 4.65 -34.28
CA PRO A 62 33.44 5.52 -33.10
C PRO A 62 33.22 7.02 -33.35
N ARG A 63 32.84 7.43 -34.56
CA ARG A 63 32.50 8.84 -34.85
C ARG A 63 31.10 9.14 -34.33
N VAL A 64 30.97 10.21 -33.54
CA VAL A 64 29.68 10.71 -33.05
C VAL A 64 29.42 12.06 -33.70
N GLU A 65 28.24 12.23 -34.30
CA GLU A 65 27.86 13.47 -34.95
C GLU A 65 27.63 14.60 -33.94
N ALA A 66 27.72 15.84 -34.39
CA ALA A 66 27.57 16.99 -33.51
C ALA A 66 26.12 17.11 -33.01
N GLY A 67 25.94 17.03 -31.68
CA GLY A 67 24.60 17.09 -31.05
C GLY A 67 24.08 15.72 -30.59
N GLU A 68 24.61 14.64 -31.15
CA GLU A 68 24.23 13.26 -30.83
C GLU A 68 24.82 12.75 -29.53
N ASP A 69 24.21 11.70 -28.99
CA ASP A 69 24.64 11.00 -27.79
C ASP A 69 24.67 9.49 -27.95
N ILE A 70 25.48 8.84 -27.11
CA ILE A 70 25.58 7.38 -27.07
C ILE A 70 24.63 6.84 -26.01
N ASP A 71 23.63 6.06 -26.40
CA ASP A 71 22.76 5.36 -25.47
C ASP A 71 23.26 3.95 -25.20
N LEU A 72 23.61 3.67 -23.94
CA LEU A 72 24.07 2.37 -23.49
C LEU A 72 23.03 1.70 -22.60
N LEU A 73 22.74 0.44 -22.89
CA LEU A 73 22.17 -0.49 -21.94
C LEU A 73 23.29 -1.32 -21.33
N VAL A 74 23.31 -1.45 -20.00
CA VAL A 74 24.37 -2.12 -19.24
C VAL A 74 23.76 -3.09 -18.23
N ALA A 75 24.38 -4.25 -18.02
CA ALA A 75 24.00 -5.15 -16.93
C ALA A 75 24.17 -4.45 -15.56
N ASP A 76 23.26 -4.75 -14.63
CA ASP A 76 23.20 -4.09 -13.33
C ASP A 76 24.51 -4.24 -12.52
N GLU A 77 25.08 -5.45 -12.53
CA GLU A 77 26.33 -5.83 -11.87
C GLU A 77 27.57 -5.12 -12.45
N ASP A 78 27.49 -4.72 -13.71
CA ASP A 78 28.63 -4.21 -14.47
C ASP A 78 28.72 -2.69 -14.51
N LEU A 79 27.68 -1.99 -14.03
CA LEU A 79 27.67 -0.54 -13.91
C LEU A 79 28.89 -0.02 -13.12
N ALA A 80 29.34 -0.76 -12.10
CA ALA A 80 30.50 -0.38 -11.31
C ALA A 80 31.82 -0.43 -12.10
N LYS A 81 31.95 -1.33 -13.07
CA LYS A 81 33.16 -1.54 -13.89
C LYS A 81 33.50 -0.36 -14.80
N MET A 82 32.54 0.52 -15.09
CA MET A 82 32.69 1.64 -16.04
C MET A 82 32.69 3.04 -15.38
N ASN A 83 32.42 3.15 -14.08
CA ASN A 83 32.15 4.45 -13.42
C ASN A 83 33.31 5.45 -13.50
N ASP A 84 34.55 4.94 -13.49
CA ASP A 84 35.80 5.69 -13.56
C ASP A 84 36.15 6.19 -14.98
N LEU A 85 35.50 5.63 -16.02
CA LEU A 85 35.70 6.04 -17.42
C LEU A 85 35.01 7.37 -17.75
N PHE A 86 33.91 7.69 -17.05
CA PHE A 86 33.15 8.93 -17.26
C PHE A 86 33.78 10.12 -16.52
N ARG A 87 34.90 10.63 -17.02
CA ARG A 87 35.60 11.80 -16.46
C ARG A 87 35.34 13.11 -17.22
N GLY A 88 34.52 13.05 -18.28
CA GLY A 88 34.12 14.20 -19.08
C GLY A 88 33.20 15.19 -18.35
N SER A 89 32.91 16.31 -19.01
CA SER A 89 31.87 17.26 -18.59
C SER A 89 31.01 17.70 -19.78
N ARG A 90 29.89 18.39 -19.52
CA ARG A 90 29.00 18.92 -20.57
C ARG A 90 29.71 19.83 -21.57
N SER A 91 30.74 20.57 -21.14
CA SER A 91 31.40 21.57 -21.98
C SER A 91 32.42 20.99 -22.96
N TRP A 92 32.87 19.75 -22.77
CA TRP A 92 33.99 19.21 -23.54
C TRP A 92 34.03 17.69 -23.69
N GLY A 93 33.12 16.93 -23.05
CA GLY A 93 33.07 15.47 -23.19
C GLY A 93 32.00 15.01 -24.15
N THR A 94 32.22 13.85 -24.78
CA THR A 94 31.19 13.19 -25.60
C THR A 94 30.10 12.66 -24.69
N PRO A 95 28.83 13.03 -24.92
CA PRO A 95 27.77 12.62 -24.04
C PRO A 95 27.37 11.16 -24.22
N CYS A 96 26.96 10.53 -23.12
CA CYS A 96 26.50 9.15 -23.10
C CYS A 96 25.41 8.96 -22.05
N ASP A 97 24.25 8.46 -22.47
CA ASP A 97 23.13 8.11 -21.60
C ASP A 97 23.23 6.64 -21.18
N ILE A 98 23.31 6.40 -19.87
CA ILE A 98 23.44 5.05 -19.29
C ILE A 98 22.12 4.57 -18.73
N TYR A 99 21.67 3.44 -19.24
CA TYR A 99 20.52 2.68 -18.77
C TYR A 99 20.96 1.31 -18.24
N THR A 100 20.29 0.82 -17.21
CA THR A 100 20.53 -0.52 -16.66
C THR A 100 19.29 -1.40 -16.79
N ALA A 101 19.49 -2.72 -16.79
CA ALA A 101 18.42 -3.69 -17.01
C ALA A 101 17.25 -3.52 -16.02
N SER A 102 17.52 -3.28 -14.74
CA SER A 102 16.46 -3.05 -13.75
C SER A 102 16.05 -1.58 -13.58
N GLY A 103 16.77 -0.64 -14.21
CA GLY A 103 16.58 0.79 -14.02
C GLY A 103 17.11 1.31 -12.68
N LEU A 104 18.34 0.94 -12.31
CA LEU A 104 19.00 1.38 -11.07
C LEU A 104 19.00 2.92 -10.92
N PRO A 105 19.03 3.46 -9.68
CA PRO A 105 19.06 4.89 -9.43
C PRO A 105 20.19 5.60 -10.19
N GLY A 106 19.85 6.66 -10.94
CA GLY A 106 20.80 7.37 -11.79
C GLY A 106 21.00 6.76 -13.18
N SER A 107 20.28 5.68 -13.52
CA SER A 107 20.25 5.05 -14.85
C SER A 107 18.82 4.68 -15.31
N SER A 108 17.79 5.14 -14.59
CA SER A 108 16.39 4.97 -14.98
C SER A 108 15.98 5.99 -16.05
N PHE A 109 15.12 5.59 -16.99
CA PHE A 109 14.39 6.49 -17.88
C PHE A 109 13.14 7.03 -17.18
N ARG A 110 13.13 8.33 -16.86
CA ARG A 110 11.96 9.01 -16.25
C ARG A 110 11.39 8.33 -14.99
N GLY A 111 12.23 7.60 -14.24
CA GLY A 111 11.84 6.89 -13.01
C GLY A 111 11.43 5.43 -13.21
N ILE A 112 11.54 4.89 -14.43
CA ILE A 112 11.37 3.47 -14.77
C ILE A 112 12.60 2.92 -15.51
N ALA A 113 12.69 1.60 -15.68
CA ALA A 113 13.68 1.01 -16.58
C ALA A 113 13.41 1.45 -18.03
N TYR A 114 14.46 1.53 -18.86
CA TYR A 114 14.34 1.97 -20.27
C TYR A 114 13.56 0.93 -21.10
N PHE A 115 13.85 -0.35 -20.89
CA PHE A 115 13.04 -1.47 -21.35
C PHE A 115 12.52 -2.26 -20.14
N PRO A 116 11.43 -3.02 -20.29
CA PRO A 116 11.12 -4.14 -19.39
C PRO A 116 12.36 -5.02 -19.18
N GLU A 117 12.56 -5.50 -17.95
CA GLU A 117 13.82 -6.17 -17.54
C GLU A 117 14.14 -7.37 -18.43
N HIS A 118 13.15 -8.17 -18.82
CA HIS A 118 13.35 -9.32 -19.70
C HIS A 118 13.82 -8.93 -21.12
N LEU A 119 13.33 -7.81 -21.68
CA LEU A 119 13.78 -7.31 -22.99
C LEU A 119 15.19 -6.72 -22.90
N ALA A 120 15.49 -6.05 -21.78
CA ALA A 120 16.83 -5.55 -21.52
C ALA A 120 17.86 -6.68 -21.42
N LEU A 121 17.52 -7.77 -20.71
CA LEU A 121 18.38 -8.95 -20.62
C LEU A 121 18.54 -9.63 -21.98
N GLU A 122 17.45 -9.79 -22.75
CA GLU A 122 17.52 -10.32 -24.11
C GLU A 122 18.49 -9.50 -24.99
N LEU A 123 18.40 -8.17 -24.95
CA LEU A 123 19.30 -7.27 -25.70
C LEU A 123 20.77 -7.41 -25.30
N LEU A 124 21.06 -7.64 -24.02
CA LEU A 124 22.44 -7.80 -23.52
C LEU A 124 23.01 -9.17 -23.89
N GLU A 125 22.20 -10.22 -23.74
CA GLU A 125 22.58 -11.61 -24.03
C GLU A 125 22.85 -11.82 -25.52
N THR A 126 22.01 -11.27 -26.40
CA THR A 126 22.13 -11.49 -27.86
C THR A 126 22.93 -10.42 -28.59
N ALA A 127 23.49 -9.44 -27.87
CA ALA A 127 24.34 -8.43 -28.51
C ALA A 127 25.51 -9.08 -29.28
N VAL A 128 25.91 -8.45 -30.37
CA VAL A 128 26.97 -8.89 -31.29
C VAL A 128 28.06 -7.83 -31.37
N TRP A 129 29.26 -8.23 -31.79
CA TRP A 129 30.37 -7.30 -32.01
C TRP A 129 30.26 -6.68 -33.40
N GLN A 130 30.17 -5.35 -33.45
CA GLN A 130 30.32 -4.58 -34.67
C GLN A 130 31.77 -4.06 -34.78
N ASN A 131 32.39 -4.31 -35.93
CA ASN A 131 33.77 -3.90 -36.24
C ASN A 131 34.81 -4.32 -35.18
N ASP A 132 34.55 -5.44 -34.49
CA ASP A 132 35.34 -5.94 -33.35
C ASP A 132 35.56 -4.91 -32.21
N LEU A 133 34.72 -3.87 -32.14
CA LEU A 133 34.93 -2.73 -31.24
C LEU A 133 33.74 -2.49 -30.30
N VAL A 134 32.51 -2.57 -30.80
CA VAL A 134 31.31 -2.16 -30.08
C VAL A 134 30.31 -3.30 -29.99
N ARG A 135 29.72 -3.53 -28.80
CA ARG A 135 28.56 -4.41 -28.63
C ARG A 135 27.29 -3.68 -29.02
N VAL A 136 26.53 -4.26 -29.96
CA VAL A 136 25.26 -3.72 -30.48
C VAL A 136 24.21 -4.84 -30.51
N PRO A 137 22.89 -4.54 -30.54
CA PRO A 137 21.88 -5.57 -30.71
C PRO A 137 22.07 -6.32 -32.03
N ASP A 138 21.68 -7.59 -32.10
CA ASP A 138 21.51 -8.25 -33.41
C ASP A 138 20.45 -7.52 -34.25
N ALA A 139 20.45 -7.74 -35.57
CA ALA A 139 19.60 -7.01 -36.49
C ALA A 139 18.11 -7.05 -36.11
N LYS A 140 17.62 -8.22 -35.68
CA LYS A 140 16.22 -8.39 -35.25
C LYS A 140 15.92 -7.56 -34.01
N ARG A 141 16.71 -7.68 -32.94
CA ARG A 141 16.47 -6.91 -31.71
C ARG A 141 16.74 -5.42 -31.90
N HIS A 142 17.64 -5.03 -32.79
CA HIS A 142 17.84 -3.63 -33.15
C HIS A 142 16.53 -3.05 -33.70
N CYS A 143 15.94 -3.71 -34.71
CA CYS A 143 14.66 -3.29 -35.28
C CYS A 143 13.55 -3.21 -34.23
N LEU A 144 13.38 -4.25 -33.39
CA LEU A 144 12.35 -4.25 -32.34
C LEU A 144 12.58 -3.14 -31.29
N SER A 145 13.82 -2.90 -30.90
CA SER A 145 14.17 -1.83 -29.95
C SER A 145 13.95 -0.43 -30.51
N MET A 146 14.13 -0.24 -31.82
CA MET A 146 13.82 1.01 -32.50
C MET A 146 12.32 1.27 -32.61
N ILE A 147 11.53 0.24 -32.94
CA ILE A 147 10.06 0.35 -32.90
C ILE A 147 9.60 0.69 -31.47
N TYR A 148 10.15 0.03 -30.46
CA TYR A 148 9.84 0.31 -29.06
C TYR A 148 10.14 1.77 -28.70
N HIS A 149 11.31 2.30 -29.13
CA HIS A 149 11.68 3.69 -28.89
C HIS A 149 10.68 4.67 -29.53
N VAL A 150 10.34 4.43 -30.80
CA VAL A 150 9.38 5.22 -31.56
C VAL A 150 8.02 5.25 -30.86
N LEU A 151 7.48 4.09 -30.49
CA LEU A 151 6.14 4.01 -29.88
C LEU A 151 6.12 4.57 -28.45
N TYR A 152 6.98 4.05 -27.58
CA TYR A 152 6.82 4.21 -26.14
C TYR A 152 7.65 5.37 -25.56
N HIS A 153 8.72 5.78 -26.23
CA HIS A 153 9.56 6.91 -25.78
C HIS A 153 9.27 8.22 -26.50
N LYS A 154 8.87 8.16 -27.78
CA LYS A 154 8.53 9.34 -28.60
C LYS A 154 7.02 9.49 -28.79
N GLY A 155 6.30 8.44 -29.18
CA GLY A 155 4.86 8.51 -29.47
C GLY A 155 4.58 9.40 -30.69
N TYR A 156 3.63 10.34 -30.57
CA TYR A 156 3.35 11.31 -31.65
C TYR A 156 4.59 12.11 -32.06
N ASP A 157 5.54 12.36 -31.15
CA ASP A 157 6.78 13.11 -31.44
C ASP A 157 7.73 12.37 -32.41
N ALA A 158 7.42 11.11 -32.77
CA ALA A 158 8.16 10.37 -33.78
C ALA A 158 7.79 10.76 -35.22
N GLY A 159 6.68 11.50 -35.42
CA GLY A 159 6.23 11.94 -36.75
C GLY A 159 5.64 10.83 -37.64
N LEU A 160 5.35 9.65 -37.08
CA LEU A 160 4.65 8.59 -37.81
C LEU A 160 3.13 8.82 -37.82
N PRO A 161 2.43 8.39 -38.89
CA PRO A 161 0.97 8.44 -38.95
C PRO A 161 0.28 7.74 -37.77
N SER A 162 -0.82 8.32 -37.31
CA SER A 162 -1.69 7.72 -36.29
C SER A 162 -3.14 8.15 -36.49
N GLU A 163 -4.05 7.18 -36.42
CA GLU A 163 -5.49 7.45 -36.47
C GLU A 163 -5.98 8.12 -35.19
N LEU A 164 -5.43 7.72 -34.04
CA LEU A 164 -5.75 8.28 -32.72
C LEU A 164 -5.38 9.75 -32.61
N ALA A 165 -4.35 10.19 -33.33
CA ALA A 165 -4.01 11.61 -33.39
C ALA A 165 -5.19 12.43 -33.95
N LYS A 166 -5.86 11.94 -35.00
CA LYS A 166 -7.01 12.62 -35.60
C LYS A 166 -8.20 12.59 -34.67
N GLU A 167 -8.49 11.43 -34.08
CA GLU A 167 -9.62 11.21 -33.17
C GLU A 167 -9.56 12.13 -31.94
N HIS A 168 -8.39 12.27 -31.33
CA HIS A 168 -8.19 13.10 -30.13
C HIS A 168 -7.72 14.54 -30.44
N GLY A 169 -7.76 14.97 -31.70
CA GLY A 169 -7.38 16.33 -32.10
C GLY A 169 -5.93 16.70 -31.77
N ARG A 170 -5.00 15.75 -31.88
CA ARG A 170 -3.57 15.92 -31.66
C ARG A 170 -2.88 16.39 -32.93
N SER A 171 -1.86 17.24 -32.78
CA SER A 171 -0.95 17.59 -33.87
C SER A 171 0.18 16.57 -33.92
N VAL A 172 0.38 15.92 -35.07
CA VAL A 172 1.58 15.09 -35.34
C VAL A 172 2.60 16.00 -36.03
N PRO A 173 3.84 16.09 -35.54
CA PRO A 173 4.88 16.88 -36.22
C PRO A 173 5.13 16.36 -37.63
N ASP A 174 5.37 17.28 -38.58
CA ASP A 174 5.79 16.89 -39.92
C ASP A 174 7.12 16.13 -39.87
N ALA A 175 7.30 15.16 -40.76
CA ALA A 175 8.53 14.35 -40.83
C ALA A 175 9.81 15.20 -41.00
N ALA A 176 9.71 16.41 -41.57
CA ALA A 176 10.84 17.33 -41.71
C ALA A 176 11.20 18.09 -40.40
N SER A 177 10.35 18.01 -39.37
CA SER A 177 10.48 18.74 -38.10
C SER A 177 10.88 17.85 -36.91
N VAL A 178 10.97 16.54 -37.13
CA VAL A 178 11.41 15.56 -36.12
C VAL A 178 12.94 15.35 -36.18
N ASP A 179 13.53 14.93 -35.05
CA ASP A 179 14.99 14.70 -34.93
C ASP A 179 15.56 13.79 -36.04
N HIS A 180 14.79 12.76 -36.42
CA HIS A 180 15.22 11.75 -37.39
C HIS A 180 14.04 11.30 -38.24
N ASP A 181 14.32 10.90 -39.48
CA ASP A 181 13.37 10.18 -40.32
C ASP A 181 13.21 8.74 -39.82
N TYR A 182 12.32 8.55 -38.83
CA TYR A 182 12.08 7.25 -38.24
C TYR A 182 11.46 6.26 -39.24
N ALA A 183 10.76 6.71 -40.28
CA ALA A 183 10.20 5.82 -41.29
C ALA A 183 11.31 5.15 -42.12
N ASP A 184 12.30 5.93 -42.57
CA ASP A 184 13.47 5.41 -43.27
C ASP A 184 14.34 4.53 -42.35
N VAL A 185 14.57 4.97 -41.11
CA VAL A 185 15.34 4.18 -40.12
C VAL A 185 14.69 2.82 -39.87
N LEU A 186 13.38 2.76 -39.64
CA LEU A 186 12.67 1.51 -39.42
C LEU A 186 12.70 0.61 -40.67
N SER A 187 12.55 1.18 -41.87
CA SER A 187 12.61 0.43 -43.13
C SER A 187 13.99 -0.22 -43.35
N ARG A 188 15.07 0.49 -43.02
CA ARG A 188 16.43 -0.06 -43.06
C ARG A 188 16.66 -1.13 -42.01
N CYS A 189 16.18 -0.92 -40.79
CA CYS A 189 16.25 -1.93 -39.72
C CYS A 189 15.49 -3.21 -40.11
N ALA A 190 14.30 -3.07 -40.69
CA ALA A 190 13.48 -4.19 -41.16
C ALA A 190 14.19 -5.00 -42.24
N SER A 191 14.77 -4.30 -43.22
CA SER A 191 15.53 -4.93 -44.32
C SER A 191 16.74 -5.71 -43.78
N ALA A 192 17.50 -5.11 -42.86
CA ALA A 192 18.65 -5.77 -42.24
C ALA A 192 18.27 -6.97 -41.35
N ALA A 193 17.07 -6.94 -40.76
CA ALA A 193 16.54 -7.98 -39.90
C ALA A 193 15.74 -9.06 -40.65
N GLU A 194 15.54 -8.89 -41.96
CA GLU A 194 14.64 -9.72 -42.79
C GLU A 194 13.23 -9.81 -42.16
N LEU A 195 12.74 -8.69 -41.62
CA LEU A 195 11.41 -8.59 -41.02
C LEU A 195 10.44 -7.92 -41.98
N ASP A 196 9.27 -8.54 -42.14
CA ASP A 196 8.14 -7.93 -42.81
C ASP A 196 7.38 -7.03 -41.81
N LEU A 197 7.56 -5.72 -41.93
CA LEU A 197 6.88 -4.75 -41.08
C LEU A 197 5.47 -4.47 -41.62
N PRO A 198 4.49 -4.25 -40.72
CA PRO A 198 3.19 -3.75 -41.14
C PRO A 198 3.31 -2.29 -41.64
N PRO A 199 2.21 -1.67 -42.10
CA PRO A 199 2.22 -0.24 -42.38
C PRO A 199 2.84 0.55 -41.21
N LEU A 200 3.65 1.57 -41.52
CA LEU A 200 4.41 2.33 -40.52
C LEU A 200 3.51 3.36 -39.79
N THR A 201 2.38 2.90 -39.27
CA THR A 201 1.53 3.65 -38.35
C THR A 201 1.87 3.28 -36.91
N LEU A 202 1.60 4.17 -35.96
CA LEU A 202 1.87 3.87 -34.55
C LEU A 202 1.03 2.66 -34.06
N GLU A 203 -0.23 2.54 -34.50
CA GLU A 203 -1.13 1.46 -34.09
C GLU A 203 -0.72 0.09 -34.65
N ASP A 204 -0.30 0.04 -35.92
CA ASP A 204 0.12 -1.21 -36.57
C ASP A 204 1.43 -1.73 -35.98
N LEU A 205 2.37 -0.82 -35.72
CA LEU A 205 3.65 -1.15 -35.09
C LEU A 205 3.47 -1.64 -33.65
N ASP A 206 2.50 -1.10 -32.90
CA ASP A 206 2.15 -1.60 -31.56
C ASP A 206 1.62 -3.04 -31.62
N GLY A 207 0.68 -3.31 -32.53
CA GLY A 207 0.18 -4.66 -32.77
C GLY A 207 1.28 -5.63 -33.22
N PHE A 208 2.30 -5.15 -33.95
CA PHE A 208 3.48 -5.94 -34.29
C PHE A 208 4.34 -6.26 -33.06
N LEU A 209 4.64 -5.28 -32.21
CA LEU A 209 5.39 -5.54 -30.97
C LEU A 209 4.65 -6.46 -30.01
N GLU A 210 3.33 -6.35 -29.91
CA GLU A 210 2.51 -7.28 -29.11
C GLU A 210 2.69 -8.72 -29.60
N LYS A 211 2.58 -8.97 -30.92
CA LYS A 211 2.82 -10.29 -31.53
C LYS A 211 4.23 -10.81 -31.28
N GLN A 212 5.23 -9.92 -31.28
CA GLN A 212 6.62 -10.26 -30.96
C GLN A 212 6.91 -10.36 -29.45
N ARG A 213 5.91 -10.12 -28.59
CA ARG A 213 6.04 -10.08 -27.11
C ARG A 213 7.02 -9.00 -26.60
N TRP A 214 7.10 -7.88 -27.32
CA TRP A 214 7.93 -6.72 -27.01
C TRP A 214 7.13 -5.51 -26.49
N GLN A 215 5.80 -5.58 -26.46
CA GLN A 215 4.96 -4.55 -25.85
C GLN A 215 5.21 -4.47 -24.33
N PRO A 216 5.38 -3.27 -23.74
CA PRO A 216 5.51 -3.10 -22.30
C PRO A 216 4.26 -3.56 -21.56
N SER A 217 4.45 -4.06 -20.33
CA SER A 217 3.33 -4.33 -19.43
C SER A 217 2.48 -3.07 -19.19
N ARG A 218 1.19 -3.23 -18.88
CA ARG A 218 0.29 -2.11 -18.61
C ARG A 218 0.76 -1.15 -17.50
N ASP A 219 1.41 -1.66 -16.45
CA ASP A 219 2.03 -0.82 -15.39
C ASP A 219 3.17 0.07 -15.90
N ALA A 220 3.91 -0.40 -16.92
CA ALA A 220 4.91 0.40 -17.60
C ALA A 220 4.24 1.43 -18.53
N LEU A 221 3.22 1.01 -19.29
CA LEU A 221 2.42 1.90 -20.15
C LEU A 221 1.77 3.03 -19.34
N GLU A 222 1.24 2.78 -18.15
CA GLU A 222 0.64 3.80 -17.27
C GLU A 222 1.67 4.86 -16.82
N LYS A 223 2.92 4.46 -16.61
CA LYS A 223 3.99 5.42 -16.26
C LYS A 223 4.48 6.20 -17.47
N LEU A 224 4.49 5.56 -18.64
CA LEU A 224 4.85 6.19 -19.91
C LEU A 224 3.78 7.18 -20.37
N SER A 225 2.49 6.85 -20.21
CA SER A 225 1.35 7.68 -20.62
C SER A 225 1.34 9.06 -19.97
N ALA A 226 1.94 9.19 -18.78
CA ALA A 226 2.10 10.47 -18.09
C ALA A 226 2.87 11.52 -18.91
N ARG A 227 3.65 11.11 -19.93
CA ARG A 227 4.42 11.99 -20.81
C ARG A 227 4.42 11.58 -22.29
N ASN A 228 3.73 10.50 -22.64
CA ASN A 228 3.56 10.05 -24.01
C ASN A 228 2.06 10.04 -24.29
N LEU A 229 1.58 11.06 -25.01
CA LEU A 229 0.15 11.24 -25.27
C LEU A 229 -0.41 10.14 -26.16
N TRP A 230 0.38 9.57 -27.07
CA TRP A 230 -0.07 8.45 -27.89
C TRP A 230 -0.33 7.20 -27.03
N VAL A 231 0.56 6.89 -26.07
CA VAL A 231 0.32 5.80 -25.10
C VAL A 231 -0.91 6.08 -24.24
N HIS A 232 -1.12 7.34 -23.84
CA HIS A 232 -2.35 7.72 -23.13
C HIS A 232 -3.59 7.45 -23.96
N ASP A 233 -3.62 7.96 -25.20
CA ASP A 233 -4.78 7.87 -26.07
C ASP A 233 -5.06 6.39 -26.44
N ARG A 234 -4.03 5.63 -26.81
CA ARG A 234 -4.12 4.20 -27.20
C ARG A 234 -4.62 3.28 -26.08
N PHE A 235 -4.16 3.48 -24.84
CA PHE A 235 -4.37 2.50 -23.77
C PHE A 235 -5.21 3.01 -22.59
N PHE A 236 -5.48 4.31 -22.53
CA PHE A 236 -6.03 5.01 -21.36
C PHE A 236 -7.20 5.97 -21.63
N ALA A 237 -7.41 6.47 -22.87
CA ALA A 237 -8.46 7.46 -23.16
C ALA A 237 -9.89 6.88 -23.17
N ASP A 238 -10.15 5.81 -23.92
CA ASP A 238 -11.51 5.29 -24.12
C ASP A 238 -11.90 4.19 -23.15
N ILE A 239 -11.60 4.44 -21.89
CA ILE A 239 -11.84 3.48 -20.84
C ILE A 239 -13.23 3.70 -20.27
N PRO A 240 -14.14 2.72 -20.39
CA PRO A 240 -15.34 2.73 -19.58
C PRO A 240 -14.92 2.78 -18.11
N GLY A 241 -15.53 3.69 -17.35
CA GLY A 241 -15.40 3.66 -15.90
C GLY A 241 -15.80 2.27 -15.40
N MET A 242 -15.01 1.67 -14.51
CA MET A 242 -15.41 0.40 -13.91
C MET A 242 -16.72 0.59 -13.13
N GLU A 243 -17.60 -0.42 -13.20
CA GLU A 243 -18.85 -0.41 -12.46
C GLU A 243 -18.61 -0.19 -10.96
N HIS A 244 -19.60 0.38 -10.27
CA HIS A 244 -19.44 0.87 -8.90
C HIS A 244 -18.97 -0.22 -7.91
N HIS A 245 -19.43 -1.47 -8.06
CA HIS A 245 -19.05 -2.58 -7.18
C HIS A 245 -17.57 -2.99 -7.31
N TRP A 246 -16.88 -2.60 -8.38
CA TRP A 246 -15.45 -2.86 -8.53
C TRP A 246 -14.57 -1.89 -7.74
N ARG A 247 -15.09 -0.77 -7.24
CA ARG A 247 -14.27 0.27 -6.59
C ARG A 247 -13.42 -0.25 -5.42
N GLY A 248 -13.90 -1.27 -4.71
CA GLY A 248 -13.21 -1.90 -3.59
C GLY A 248 -12.22 -3.00 -3.98
N PHE A 249 -12.24 -3.45 -5.23
CA PHE A 249 -11.47 -4.60 -5.69
C PHE A 249 -9.96 -4.30 -5.75
N SER A 250 -9.15 -5.27 -5.32
CA SER A 250 -7.70 -5.22 -5.47
C SER A 250 -7.08 -6.62 -5.39
N VAL A 251 -5.85 -6.74 -5.84
CA VAL A 251 -5.06 -7.96 -5.75
C VAL A 251 -3.77 -7.70 -4.98
N PHE A 252 -3.49 -8.59 -4.03
CA PHE A 252 -2.23 -8.68 -3.33
C PHE A 252 -1.41 -9.86 -3.88
N ILE A 253 -0.15 -9.59 -4.23
CA ILE A 253 0.81 -10.60 -4.66
C ILE A 253 1.82 -10.84 -3.54
N VAL A 254 1.78 -12.04 -2.96
CA VAL A 254 2.79 -12.49 -1.99
C VAL A 254 3.95 -13.10 -2.77
N ARG A 255 5.17 -12.68 -2.42
CA ARG A 255 6.40 -13.16 -3.06
C ARG A 255 6.92 -14.40 -2.33
N GLU A 256 7.81 -15.16 -2.95
CA GLU A 256 8.33 -16.44 -2.43
C GLU A 256 8.68 -16.42 -0.93
N ARG A 257 9.46 -15.42 -0.48
CA ARG A 257 9.85 -15.33 0.94
C ARG A 257 8.70 -14.99 1.89
N GLY A 258 7.60 -14.46 1.36
CA GLY A 258 6.37 -14.14 2.06
C GLY A 258 5.44 -15.32 2.29
N VAL A 259 5.59 -16.41 1.53
CA VAL A 259 4.67 -17.57 1.56
C VAL A 259 4.60 -18.20 2.96
N GLN A 260 5.73 -18.29 3.67
CA GLN A 260 5.78 -18.79 5.04
C GLN A 260 5.00 -17.93 6.07
N TYR A 261 4.57 -16.74 5.67
CA TYR A 261 3.81 -15.79 6.51
C TYR A 261 2.37 -15.61 6.03
N LEU A 262 1.85 -16.47 5.15
CA LEU A 262 0.51 -16.33 4.56
C LEU A 262 -0.58 -16.17 5.62
N ASP A 263 -0.55 -16.93 6.71
CA ASP A 263 -1.57 -16.82 7.76
C ASP A 263 -1.56 -15.44 8.43
N LEU A 264 -0.37 -14.89 8.70
CA LEU A 264 -0.25 -13.53 9.20
C LEU A 264 -0.78 -12.51 8.19
N VAL A 265 -0.47 -12.68 6.90
CA VAL A 265 -0.97 -11.81 5.82
C VAL A 265 -2.50 -11.85 5.77
N ARG A 266 -3.10 -13.05 5.76
CA ARG A 266 -4.55 -13.28 5.77
C ARG A 266 -5.22 -12.63 6.97
N THR A 267 -4.71 -12.88 8.17
CA THR A 267 -5.22 -12.26 9.41
C THR A 267 -5.14 -10.74 9.33
N MET A 268 -4.04 -10.18 8.84
CA MET A 268 -3.89 -8.72 8.75
C MET A 268 -4.78 -8.08 7.68
N LEU A 269 -5.04 -8.76 6.55
CA LEU A 269 -6.01 -8.31 5.54
C LEU A 269 -7.43 -8.34 6.10
N PHE A 270 -7.81 -9.44 6.76
CA PHE A 270 -9.09 -9.60 7.44
C PHE A 270 -9.29 -8.50 8.51
N ASP A 271 -8.29 -8.27 9.36
CA ASP A 271 -8.30 -7.24 10.41
C ASP A 271 -8.32 -5.81 9.88
N ALA A 272 -7.79 -5.59 8.67
CA ALA A 272 -7.90 -4.31 7.99
C ALA A 272 -9.32 -4.05 7.48
N GLY A 273 -10.12 -5.10 7.30
CA GLY A 273 -11.49 -5.03 6.79
C GLY A 273 -11.60 -5.33 5.31
N PHE A 274 -10.75 -6.22 4.78
CA PHE A 274 -10.89 -6.76 3.44
C PHE A 274 -11.69 -8.06 3.46
N GLU A 275 -12.56 -8.22 2.47
CA GLU A 275 -13.23 -9.47 2.15
C GLU A 275 -12.35 -10.27 1.16
N THR A 276 -12.05 -11.54 1.45
CA THR A 276 -11.24 -12.36 0.54
C THR A 276 -12.13 -12.98 -0.53
N LEU A 277 -11.85 -12.66 -1.79
CA LEU A 277 -12.52 -13.24 -2.94
C LEU A 277 -11.80 -14.51 -3.36
N LEU A 278 -10.48 -14.47 -3.45
CA LEU A 278 -9.67 -15.58 -3.90
C LEU A 278 -8.33 -15.59 -3.17
N ASP A 279 -7.81 -16.78 -2.88
CA ASP A 279 -6.53 -16.99 -2.20
C ASP A 279 -5.92 -18.28 -2.79
N ARG A 280 -4.98 -18.14 -3.73
CA ARG A 280 -4.38 -19.27 -4.46
C ARG A 280 -2.88 -19.11 -4.67
N PRO A 281 -2.11 -20.22 -4.60
CA PRO A 281 -0.70 -20.21 -5.00
C PRO A 281 -0.58 -19.95 -6.50
N LEU A 282 0.58 -19.44 -6.92
CA LEU A 282 0.96 -19.28 -8.32
C LEU A 282 1.84 -20.44 -8.73
N GLU A 283 1.41 -21.17 -9.75
CA GLU A 283 2.08 -22.40 -10.20
C GLU A 283 2.27 -22.40 -11.72
N GLY A 284 3.26 -23.16 -12.18
CA GLY A 284 3.51 -23.41 -13.60
C GLY A 284 3.71 -22.14 -14.44
N PRO A 285 3.25 -22.14 -15.71
CA PRO A 285 3.45 -21.05 -16.66
C PRO A 285 2.87 -19.69 -16.21
N ALA A 286 1.81 -19.71 -15.39
CA ALA A 286 1.19 -18.49 -14.87
C ALA A 286 2.13 -17.75 -13.92
N ARG A 287 2.89 -18.48 -13.08
CA ARG A 287 3.89 -17.87 -12.19
C ARG A 287 5.02 -17.22 -12.96
N GLU A 288 5.54 -17.88 -13.99
CA GLU A 288 6.61 -17.34 -14.86
C GLU A 288 6.13 -16.11 -15.62
N THR A 289 4.90 -16.14 -16.12
CA THR A 289 4.27 -15.00 -16.78
C THR A 289 4.11 -13.85 -15.80
N ALA A 290 3.54 -14.09 -14.62
CA ALA A 290 3.40 -13.08 -13.58
C ALA A 290 4.76 -12.50 -13.15
N ALA A 291 5.81 -13.32 -13.03
CA ALA A 291 7.16 -12.86 -12.72
C ALA A 291 7.72 -11.93 -13.79
N ARG A 292 7.44 -12.17 -15.08
CA ARG A 292 7.94 -11.36 -16.21
C ARG A 292 7.13 -10.10 -16.48
N THR A 293 5.81 -10.14 -16.30
CA THR A 293 4.92 -9.08 -16.79
C THR A 293 4.39 -8.17 -15.69
N LEU A 294 4.13 -8.69 -14.48
CA LEU A 294 3.66 -7.85 -13.38
C LEU A 294 4.78 -6.91 -12.93
N ARG A 295 4.45 -5.62 -12.77
CA ARG A 295 5.41 -4.54 -12.46
C ARG A 295 6.55 -4.42 -13.50
N GLY A 296 6.30 -4.79 -14.75
CA GLY A 296 7.31 -4.80 -15.82
C GLY A 296 8.46 -5.78 -15.57
N GLY A 297 8.20 -6.84 -14.78
CA GLY A 297 9.19 -7.85 -14.42
C GLY A 297 10.08 -7.47 -13.23
N ASN A 298 10.01 -6.22 -12.76
CA ASN A 298 10.94 -5.70 -11.77
C ASN A 298 10.58 -6.17 -10.34
N TRP A 299 11.07 -7.36 -9.98
CA TRP A 299 10.96 -7.95 -8.65
C TRP A 299 12.25 -7.80 -7.83
N ASN A 300 12.92 -6.65 -7.94
CA ASN A 300 14.15 -6.44 -7.23
C ASN A 300 13.98 -6.28 -5.69
N ARG A 301 15.12 -6.23 -4.99
CA ARG A 301 15.17 -6.08 -3.52
C ARG A 301 14.61 -4.75 -3.00
N GLY A 302 14.55 -3.72 -3.86
CA GLY A 302 14.17 -2.38 -3.47
C GLY A 302 15.13 -1.82 -2.40
N PRO A 303 14.63 -1.16 -1.33
CA PRO A 303 15.48 -0.56 -0.30
C PRO A 303 16.07 -1.59 0.69
N TRP A 304 15.80 -2.88 0.50
CA TRP A 304 16.15 -3.93 1.46
C TRP A 304 17.41 -4.70 1.05
N PRO A 305 18.09 -5.38 1.99
CA PRO A 305 19.31 -6.13 1.69
C PRO A 305 19.12 -7.25 0.67
N VAL A 306 17.96 -7.92 0.70
CA VAL A 306 17.66 -9.09 -0.13
C VAL A 306 16.31 -8.98 -0.83
N SER A 307 16.18 -9.67 -1.94
CA SER A 307 14.93 -9.77 -2.70
C SER A 307 13.89 -10.60 -1.96
N GLY A 308 12.61 -10.25 -2.12
CA GLY A 308 11.48 -11.07 -1.64
C GLY A 308 11.20 -12.29 -2.50
N GLY A 309 11.89 -12.43 -3.65
CA GLY A 309 11.66 -13.50 -4.63
C GLY A 309 10.65 -13.11 -5.71
N VAL A 310 10.35 -14.01 -6.65
CA VAL A 310 9.30 -13.75 -7.66
C VAL A 310 7.90 -13.87 -7.03
N PRO A 311 6.81 -13.49 -7.74
CA PRO A 311 5.44 -13.80 -7.32
C PRO A 311 5.27 -15.29 -7.00
N ALA A 312 4.56 -15.60 -5.92
CA ALA A 312 4.33 -16.98 -5.48
C ALA A 312 2.89 -17.24 -5.02
N HIS A 313 2.14 -16.21 -4.63
CA HIS A 313 0.75 -16.34 -4.20
C HIS A 313 -0.07 -15.12 -4.61
N CYS A 314 -1.33 -15.32 -4.98
CA CYS A 314 -2.27 -14.26 -5.31
C CYS A 314 -3.45 -14.28 -4.34
N ILE A 315 -3.78 -13.12 -3.78
CA ILE A 315 -4.93 -12.90 -2.91
C ILE A 315 -5.76 -11.76 -3.50
N ALA A 316 -6.91 -12.10 -4.10
CA ALA A 316 -7.87 -11.12 -4.58
C ALA A 316 -8.83 -10.76 -3.43
N VAL A 317 -9.03 -9.46 -3.23
CA VAL A 317 -9.84 -8.94 -2.12
C VAL A 317 -10.78 -7.85 -2.58
N ASN A 318 -11.79 -7.60 -1.76
CA ASN A 318 -12.67 -6.43 -1.86
C ASN A 318 -12.63 -5.61 -0.57
N ASP A 319 -12.84 -4.30 -0.71
CA ASP A 319 -13.16 -3.39 0.38
C ASP A 319 -14.54 -2.78 0.16
N SER A 320 -15.55 -3.35 0.81
CA SER A 320 -16.94 -2.88 0.77
C SER A 320 -17.13 -1.41 1.22
N PHE A 321 -16.23 -0.86 2.03
CA PHE A 321 -16.26 0.55 2.45
C PHE A 321 -14.90 1.20 2.15
N VAL A 322 -14.72 1.53 0.87
CA VAL A 322 -13.52 2.17 0.32
C VAL A 322 -13.18 3.45 1.08
N LEU A 323 -11.88 3.66 1.32
CA LEU A 323 -11.36 4.89 1.93
C LEU A 323 -10.64 5.72 0.88
N GLU A 324 -11.23 6.85 0.51
CA GLU A 324 -10.65 7.77 -0.45
C GLU A 324 -9.24 8.24 -0.01
N PRO A 325 -8.24 8.20 -0.90
CA PRO A 325 -6.92 8.78 -0.68
C PRO A 325 -6.94 10.29 -0.48
N SER A 326 -6.23 10.77 0.54
CA SER A 326 -5.95 12.21 0.68
C SER A 326 -5.06 12.71 -0.46
N ASP A 327 -5.16 13.98 -0.84
CA ASP A 327 -4.33 14.61 -1.89
C ASP A 327 -2.83 14.40 -1.71
N LYS A 328 -2.34 14.45 -0.46
CA LYS A 328 -0.92 14.20 -0.13
C LYS A 328 -0.49 12.77 -0.47
N LEU A 329 -1.39 11.81 -0.30
CA LEU A 329 -1.14 10.41 -0.62
C LEU A 329 -1.19 10.19 -2.13
N ILE A 330 -2.17 10.78 -2.83
CA ILE A 330 -2.29 10.74 -4.30
C ILE A 330 -1.05 11.35 -4.96
N ALA A 331 -0.57 12.50 -4.48
CA ALA A 331 0.63 13.14 -5.01
C ALA A 331 1.88 12.24 -4.93
N LYS A 332 1.95 11.36 -3.93
CA LYS A 332 3.06 10.42 -3.74
C LYS A 332 2.83 9.08 -4.47
N HIS A 333 1.58 8.65 -4.57
CA HIS A 333 1.15 7.38 -5.14
C HIS A 333 0.03 7.66 -6.14
N LYS A 334 0.42 8.15 -7.32
CA LYS A 334 -0.52 8.40 -8.42
C LYS A 334 -1.25 7.11 -8.78
N GLY A 335 -2.55 7.19 -9.03
CA GLY A 335 -3.38 6.04 -9.37
C GLY A 335 -3.85 5.19 -8.17
N LEU A 336 -3.49 5.54 -6.93
CA LEU A 336 -4.06 4.87 -5.75
C LEU A 336 -5.54 5.19 -5.62
N ALA A 337 -6.39 4.17 -5.57
CA ALA A 337 -7.85 4.31 -5.45
C ALA A 337 -8.38 4.10 -4.01
N ASN A 338 -7.61 3.42 -3.15
CA ASN A 338 -8.04 3.12 -1.78
C ASN A 338 -6.87 3.26 -0.80
N SER A 339 -6.99 4.21 0.13
CA SER A 339 -6.00 4.47 1.20
C SER A 339 -5.64 3.22 2.00
N ARG A 340 -6.62 2.33 2.21
CA ARG A 340 -6.45 1.12 3.02
C ARG A 340 -5.48 0.13 2.41
N LEU A 341 -5.42 0.06 1.07
CA LEU A 341 -4.48 -0.81 0.36
C LEU A 341 -3.05 -0.46 0.75
N TRP A 342 -2.72 0.82 0.70
CA TRP A 342 -1.38 1.31 1.05
C TRP A 342 -1.06 1.10 2.53
N ASP A 343 -1.93 1.52 3.45
CA ASP A 343 -1.70 1.35 4.90
C ASP A 343 -1.49 -0.13 5.26
N THR A 344 -2.33 -1.00 4.72
CA THR A 344 -2.29 -2.44 5.01
C THR A 344 -1.05 -3.09 4.43
N LYS A 345 -0.69 -2.77 3.18
CA LYS A 345 0.55 -3.22 2.53
C LYS A 345 1.78 -2.88 3.36
N ILE A 346 1.89 -1.64 3.85
CA ILE A 346 3.02 -1.21 4.67
C ILE A 346 3.01 -1.91 6.02
N ARG A 347 1.85 -1.99 6.70
CA ARG A 347 1.75 -2.65 8.01
C ARG A 347 2.12 -4.13 7.95
N ILE A 348 1.71 -4.85 6.91
CA ILE A 348 2.07 -6.26 6.71
C ILE A 348 3.58 -6.39 6.49
N ARG A 349 4.16 -5.58 5.61
CA ARG A 349 5.62 -5.58 5.37
C ARG A 349 6.40 -5.31 6.65
N ASP A 350 5.97 -4.34 7.45
CA ASP A 350 6.61 -3.99 8.72
C ASP A 350 6.48 -5.11 9.76
N ALA A 351 5.30 -5.74 9.86
CA ALA A 351 5.05 -6.84 10.77
C ALA A 351 5.94 -8.05 10.45
N VAL A 352 6.01 -8.45 9.18
CA VAL A 352 6.85 -9.57 8.73
C VAL A 352 8.34 -9.26 8.94
N ASN A 353 8.81 -8.08 8.53
CA ASN A 353 10.21 -7.70 8.71
C ASN A 353 10.62 -7.54 10.17
N ALA A 354 9.68 -7.27 11.09
CA ALA A 354 9.95 -7.23 12.52
C ALA A 354 10.24 -8.62 13.11
N LEU A 355 9.82 -9.70 12.45
CA LEU A 355 10.10 -11.08 12.81
C LEU A 355 11.45 -11.59 12.29
N GLN A 356 12.13 -10.80 11.45
CA GLN A 356 13.32 -11.23 10.73
C GLN A 356 14.59 -10.48 11.17
N PRO A 357 15.77 -11.13 11.10
CA PRO A 357 17.05 -10.45 11.17
C PRO A 357 17.17 -9.37 10.09
N ARG A 358 17.87 -8.27 10.41
CA ARG A 358 18.03 -7.15 9.47
C ARG A 358 18.67 -7.53 8.14
N SER A 359 19.58 -8.50 8.15
CA SER A 359 20.27 -8.98 6.93
C SER A 359 19.34 -9.71 5.96
N THR A 360 18.19 -10.20 6.41
CA THR A 360 17.24 -10.98 5.59
C THR A 360 15.94 -10.25 5.27
N GLN A 361 15.77 -9.03 5.81
CA GLN A 361 14.57 -8.21 5.56
C GLN A 361 14.39 -7.96 4.07
N CYS A 362 13.14 -7.96 3.61
CA CYS A 362 12.79 -7.82 2.21
C CYS A 362 11.36 -7.28 2.00
N ASN A 363 11.03 -6.94 0.77
CA ASN A 363 9.65 -6.67 0.37
C ASN A 363 8.95 -7.99 0.05
N ILE A 364 8.10 -8.50 0.93
CA ILE A 364 7.41 -9.79 0.77
C ILE A 364 6.05 -9.71 0.07
N LEU A 365 5.47 -8.52 -0.04
CA LEU A 365 4.10 -8.29 -0.50
C LEU A 365 4.08 -7.14 -1.50
N HIS A 366 3.30 -7.27 -2.56
CA HIS A 366 2.91 -6.17 -3.45
C HIS A 366 1.37 -6.11 -3.55
N SER A 367 0.82 -4.96 -3.93
CA SER A 367 -0.61 -4.82 -4.18
C SER A 367 -0.82 -3.99 -5.44
N ALA A 368 -1.92 -4.25 -6.14
CA ALA A 368 -2.46 -3.29 -7.09
C ALA A 368 -2.84 -1.99 -6.37
N ASP A 369 -2.75 -0.87 -7.07
CA ASP A 369 -3.06 0.46 -6.53
C ASP A 369 -4.50 0.91 -6.89
N ASN A 370 -5.12 0.32 -7.93
CA ASN A 370 -6.52 0.54 -8.30
C ASN A 370 -7.21 -0.77 -8.77
N PRO A 371 -8.55 -0.79 -8.86
CA PRO A 371 -9.31 -1.98 -9.26
C PRO A 371 -8.93 -2.54 -10.63
N ARG A 372 -8.59 -1.68 -11.58
CA ARG A 372 -8.24 -2.13 -12.93
C ARG A 372 -6.91 -2.87 -12.95
N GLN A 373 -5.90 -2.29 -12.33
CA GLN A 373 -4.62 -2.97 -12.12
C GLN A 373 -4.83 -4.27 -11.32
N GLY A 374 -5.77 -4.28 -10.38
CA GLY A 374 -6.18 -5.50 -9.69
C GLY A 374 -6.70 -6.57 -10.66
N LEU A 375 -7.55 -6.20 -11.61
CA LEU A 375 -8.15 -7.14 -12.56
C LEU A 375 -7.08 -7.73 -13.48
N GLU A 376 -6.17 -6.89 -13.97
CA GLU A 376 -5.03 -7.33 -14.78
C GLU A 376 -4.11 -8.26 -14.01
N TYR A 377 -3.85 -7.96 -12.73
CA TYR A 377 -3.04 -8.82 -11.87
C TYR A 377 -3.71 -10.17 -11.68
N LEU A 378 -5.03 -10.19 -11.50
CA LEU A 378 -5.78 -11.43 -11.38
C LEU A 378 -5.69 -12.25 -12.68
N GLN A 379 -5.99 -11.66 -13.83
CA GLN A 379 -5.98 -12.34 -15.12
C GLN A 379 -4.58 -12.84 -15.50
N THR A 380 -3.53 -12.09 -15.14
CA THR A 380 -2.14 -12.50 -15.40
C THR A 380 -1.70 -13.63 -14.48
N ALA A 381 -2.02 -13.53 -13.19
CA ALA A 381 -1.54 -14.46 -12.18
C ALA A 381 -2.37 -15.76 -12.15
N LEU A 382 -3.66 -15.67 -12.43
CA LEU A 382 -4.64 -16.76 -12.37
C LEU A 382 -5.58 -16.67 -13.59
N PRO A 383 -5.09 -16.98 -14.81
CA PRO A 383 -5.85 -16.85 -16.05
C PRO A 383 -7.06 -17.81 -16.15
N ASP A 384 -7.11 -18.83 -15.30
CA ASP A 384 -8.22 -19.78 -15.18
C ASP A 384 -9.43 -19.22 -14.41
N VAL A 385 -9.27 -18.07 -13.75
CA VAL A 385 -10.35 -17.43 -12.99
C VAL A 385 -11.22 -16.58 -13.91
N SER A 386 -12.51 -16.89 -13.98
CA SER A 386 -13.47 -16.10 -14.74
C SER A 386 -13.70 -14.73 -14.11
N VAL A 387 -13.63 -13.70 -14.95
CA VAL A 387 -13.90 -12.31 -14.55
C VAL A 387 -15.38 -12.14 -14.16
N GLU A 388 -16.28 -12.84 -14.86
CA GLU A 388 -17.72 -12.86 -14.60
C GLU A 388 -18.04 -13.44 -13.22
N GLN A 389 -17.30 -14.47 -12.78
CA GLN A 389 -17.44 -15.01 -11.42
C GLN A 389 -17.05 -14.00 -10.35
N ILE A 390 -15.97 -13.24 -10.58
CA ILE A 390 -15.55 -12.17 -9.67
C ILE A 390 -16.57 -11.03 -9.67
N ASP A 391 -17.05 -10.64 -10.85
CA ASP A 391 -18.08 -9.61 -11.02
C ASP A 391 -19.37 -9.96 -10.25
N GLY A 392 -19.87 -11.19 -10.43
CA GLY A 392 -21.04 -11.69 -9.71
C GLY A 392 -20.86 -11.64 -8.19
N ARG A 393 -19.71 -12.10 -7.69
CA ARG A 393 -19.41 -12.04 -6.24
C ARG A 393 -19.29 -10.62 -5.71
N LEU A 394 -18.72 -9.70 -6.49
CA LEU A 394 -18.66 -8.29 -6.10
C LEU A 394 -20.06 -7.65 -6.07
N LYS A 395 -20.94 -8.00 -7.02
CA LYS A 395 -22.36 -7.59 -7.02
C LYS A 395 -23.10 -8.13 -5.80
N GLU A 396 -22.92 -9.41 -5.46
CA GLU A 396 -23.49 -10.02 -4.25
C GLU A 396 -23.01 -9.31 -2.97
N ILE A 397 -21.70 -9.07 -2.85
CA ILE A 397 -21.14 -8.33 -1.72
C ILE A 397 -21.72 -6.92 -1.65
N HIS A 398 -21.78 -6.21 -2.78
CA HIS A 398 -22.33 -4.87 -2.84
C HIS A 398 -23.81 -4.82 -2.43
N GLY A 399 -24.61 -5.78 -2.92
CA GLY A 399 -26.00 -5.96 -2.51
C GLY A 399 -26.13 -6.25 -1.01
N SER A 400 -25.26 -7.11 -0.47
CA SER A 400 -25.29 -7.47 0.95
C SER A 400 -25.03 -6.29 1.88
N VAL A 401 -24.25 -5.29 1.48
CA VAL A 401 -23.95 -4.09 2.30
C VAL A 401 -24.82 -2.88 1.96
N SER A 402 -25.81 -3.07 1.09
CA SER A 402 -26.81 -2.07 0.74
C SER A 402 -27.97 -2.11 1.74
N ILE A 403 -28.54 -0.96 2.03
CA ILE A 403 -29.65 -0.82 2.98
C ILE A 403 -30.85 -0.17 2.28
N PRO A 404 -32.10 -0.49 2.67
CA PRO A 404 -33.29 0.04 2.02
C PRO A 404 -33.60 1.50 2.41
N PHE A 405 -32.77 2.12 3.25
CA PHE A 405 -33.00 3.46 3.77
C PHE A 405 -32.13 4.49 3.04
N ARG A 406 -32.68 5.69 2.86
CA ARG A 406 -31.91 6.82 2.37
C ARG A 406 -30.86 7.24 3.39
N ILE A 407 -29.61 7.31 2.94
CA ILE A 407 -28.48 7.71 3.78
C ILE A 407 -28.38 9.23 3.79
N VAL A 408 -28.49 9.83 4.97
CA VAL A 408 -28.32 11.27 5.20
C VAL A 408 -26.84 11.62 5.37
N GLY A 409 -26.06 10.70 5.92
CA GLY A 409 -24.61 10.87 6.05
C GLY A 409 -23.95 9.68 6.73
N HIS A 410 -22.62 9.58 6.60
CA HIS A 410 -21.83 8.57 7.29
C HIS A 410 -21.14 9.17 8.51
N GLN A 411 -21.03 8.41 9.60
CA GLN A 411 -20.11 8.79 10.67
C GLN A 411 -18.67 8.56 10.21
N ASN A 412 -17.85 9.60 10.28
CA ASN A 412 -16.45 9.56 9.92
C ASN A 412 -15.69 8.56 10.80
N GLY A 413 -15.12 7.51 10.20
CA GLY A 413 -14.34 6.50 10.93
C GLY A 413 -13.65 5.49 10.01
N TYR A 414 -12.57 4.89 10.51
CA TYR A 414 -11.93 3.74 9.87
C TYR A 414 -12.80 2.49 10.09
N SER A 415 -13.85 2.36 9.27
CA SER A 415 -14.86 1.29 9.33
C SER A 415 -14.29 -0.07 8.88
N ARG A 416 -13.57 -0.75 9.79
CA ARG A 416 -12.93 -2.04 9.54
C ARG A 416 -13.89 -3.23 9.53
N ARG A 417 -14.96 -3.18 10.34
CA ARG A 417 -15.95 -4.26 10.45
C ARG A 417 -17.33 -3.82 10.02
N ALA A 418 -17.74 -2.64 10.49
CA ALA A 418 -19.04 -2.08 10.19
C ALA A 418 -18.93 -0.58 9.90
N ARG A 419 -19.84 -0.08 9.05
CA ARG A 419 -20.07 1.33 8.76
C ARG A 419 -21.32 1.79 9.49
N VAL A 420 -21.21 2.90 10.21
CA VAL A 420 -22.32 3.54 10.91
C VAL A 420 -22.81 4.71 10.06
N SER A 421 -24.10 4.72 9.73
CA SER A 421 -24.72 5.71 8.86
C SER A 421 -25.97 6.30 9.52
N LEU A 422 -26.18 7.59 9.32
CA LEU A 422 -27.43 8.27 9.63
C LEU A 422 -28.39 8.04 8.47
N VAL A 423 -29.59 7.57 8.77
CA VAL A 423 -30.60 7.22 7.76
C VAL A 423 -31.95 7.87 8.07
N GLU A 424 -32.75 8.08 7.04
CA GLU A 424 -34.18 8.39 7.18
C GLU A 424 -34.94 7.10 7.50
N TYR A 425 -35.72 7.10 8.59
CA TYR A 425 -36.48 5.95 9.07
C TYR A 425 -37.87 6.41 9.52
N GLY A 426 -38.88 6.17 8.69
CA GLY A 426 -40.20 6.80 8.84
C GLY A 426 -40.08 8.33 8.80
N ASP A 427 -40.75 9.02 9.73
CA ASP A 427 -40.72 10.48 9.86
C ASP A 427 -39.52 11.01 10.68
N ALA A 428 -38.59 10.13 11.08
CA ALA A 428 -37.48 10.47 11.95
C ALA A 428 -36.13 10.02 11.38
N GLN A 429 -35.04 10.43 12.03
CA GLN A 429 -33.69 9.97 11.71
C GLN A 429 -33.24 8.86 12.66
N ALA A 430 -32.60 7.84 12.11
CA ALA A 430 -32.09 6.70 12.85
C ALA A 430 -30.63 6.40 12.48
N ILE A 431 -29.99 5.51 13.24
CA ILE A 431 -28.63 5.05 13.00
C ILE A 431 -28.67 3.63 12.45
N ALA A 432 -28.19 3.45 11.22
CA ALA A 432 -27.97 2.14 10.62
C ALA A 432 -26.51 1.71 10.81
N LYS A 433 -26.28 0.53 11.38
CA LYS A 433 -24.96 -0.10 11.45
C LYS A 433 -24.92 -1.26 10.46
N VAL A 434 -24.08 -1.14 9.44
CA VAL A 434 -23.94 -2.09 8.33
C VAL A 434 -22.61 -2.81 8.45
N TYR A 435 -22.63 -4.13 8.51
CA TYR A 435 -21.48 -5.00 8.66
C TYR A 435 -20.99 -5.50 7.31
N ARG A 436 -19.68 -5.73 7.23
CA ARG A 436 -19.06 -6.37 6.07
C ARG A 436 -19.41 -7.86 6.02
N PRO A 437 -19.39 -8.47 4.83
CA PRO A 437 -19.44 -9.92 4.70
C PRO A 437 -18.37 -10.61 5.57
N GLY A 438 -18.77 -11.69 6.24
CA GLY A 438 -17.92 -12.42 7.19
C GLY A 438 -17.72 -11.70 8.52
N ARG A 439 -18.55 -10.70 8.85
CA ARG A 439 -18.57 -10.00 10.16
C ARG A 439 -19.93 -10.09 10.85
N GLU A 440 -20.79 -11.00 10.41
CA GLU A 440 -22.14 -11.22 10.90
C GLU A 440 -22.14 -11.59 12.38
N CYS A 441 -21.17 -12.38 12.84
CA CYS A 441 -21.05 -12.73 14.26
C CYS A 441 -20.92 -11.52 15.20
N PHE A 442 -20.31 -10.41 14.74
CA PHE A 442 -20.23 -9.17 15.51
C PHE A 442 -21.59 -8.46 15.56
N MET A 443 -22.36 -8.52 14.47
CA MET A 443 -23.72 -8.00 14.41
C MET A 443 -24.65 -8.78 15.33
N GLU A 444 -24.61 -10.10 15.26
CA GLU A 444 -25.42 -11.00 16.08
C GLU A 444 -25.17 -10.78 17.57
N ARG A 445 -23.91 -10.60 17.98
CA ARG A 445 -23.57 -10.25 19.37
C ARG A 445 -24.14 -8.90 19.79
N GLU A 446 -24.14 -7.91 18.90
CA GLU A 446 -24.73 -6.61 19.18
C GLU A 446 -26.25 -6.67 19.35
N ILE A 447 -26.91 -7.48 18.54
CA ILE A 447 -28.35 -7.71 18.64
C ILE A 447 -28.66 -8.47 19.94
N LEU A 448 -27.94 -9.56 20.20
CA LEU A 448 -28.08 -10.36 21.42
C LEU A 448 -27.87 -9.53 22.69
N ALA A 449 -26.85 -8.66 22.70
CA ALA A 449 -26.64 -7.76 23.84
C ALA A 449 -27.86 -6.87 24.10
N ARG A 450 -28.50 -6.36 23.04
CA ARG A 450 -29.69 -5.53 23.18
C ARG A 450 -30.91 -6.30 23.64
N GLU A 451 -31.04 -7.55 23.21
CA GLU A 451 -32.10 -8.46 23.67
C GLU A 451 -31.91 -8.79 25.17
N LEU A 452 -30.70 -9.16 25.59
CA LEU A 452 -30.36 -9.41 27.00
C LEU A 452 -30.52 -8.16 27.87
N GLY A 453 -30.24 -6.99 27.29
CA GLY A 453 -30.31 -5.69 27.95
C GLY A 453 -31.67 -5.00 27.85
N ARG A 454 -32.72 -5.63 27.31
CA ARG A 454 -34.00 -4.96 26.97
C ARG A 454 -34.68 -4.27 28.16
N GLU A 455 -34.43 -4.77 29.38
CA GLU A 455 -34.99 -4.22 30.62
C GLU A 455 -34.16 -3.07 31.19
N LEU A 456 -32.93 -2.87 30.69
CA LEU A 456 -32.10 -1.74 31.08
C LEU A 456 -32.46 -0.51 30.24
N PRO A 457 -32.82 0.62 30.87
CA PRO A 457 -33.09 1.87 30.14
C PRO A 457 -31.84 2.39 29.41
N GLU A 458 -30.64 1.94 29.79
CA GLU A 458 -29.39 2.25 29.09
C GLU A 458 -29.22 1.54 27.75
N THR A 459 -29.90 0.42 27.53
CA THR A 459 -29.70 -0.37 26.33
C THR A 459 -30.48 0.25 25.18
N VAL A 460 -29.77 0.51 24.08
CA VAL A 460 -30.38 1.04 22.86
C VAL A 460 -31.18 -0.08 22.16
N PRO A 461 -32.48 0.10 21.85
CA PRO A 461 -33.26 -0.93 21.18
C PRO A 461 -32.87 -1.10 19.70
N VAL A 462 -33.20 -2.26 19.13
CA VAL A 462 -33.16 -2.50 17.68
C VAL A 462 -34.53 -2.15 17.10
N LEU A 463 -34.57 -1.25 16.12
CA LEU A 463 -35.81 -0.87 15.42
C LEU A 463 -36.13 -1.86 14.31
N GLU A 464 -35.14 -2.17 13.49
CA GLU A 464 -35.25 -3.09 12.37
C GLU A 464 -33.90 -3.77 12.12
N LYS A 465 -33.90 -4.99 11.57
CA LYS A 465 -32.69 -5.70 11.17
C LYS A 465 -32.85 -6.34 9.80
N GLY A 466 -31.76 -6.32 9.03
CA GLY A 466 -31.59 -7.07 7.80
C GLY A 466 -30.47 -8.12 7.93
N PRO A 467 -30.02 -8.70 6.80
CA PRO A 467 -29.01 -9.77 6.81
C PRO A 467 -27.64 -9.34 7.33
N SER A 468 -27.25 -8.09 7.09
CA SER A 468 -25.91 -7.56 7.42
C SER A 468 -25.97 -6.23 8.17
N TRP A 469 -27.16 -5.76 8.53
CA TRP A 469 -27.35 -4.45 9.13
C TRP A 469 -28.46 -4.46 10.16
N PHE A 470 -28.43 -3.50 11.07
CA PHE A 470 -29.57 -3.18 11.91
C PHE A 470 -29.67 -1.67 12.14
N VAL A 471 -30.89 -1.21 12.39
CA VAL A 471 -31.25 0.18 12.66
C VAL A 471 -31.55 0.34 14.14
N MET A 472 -31.10 1.45 14.71
CA MET A 472 -31.34 1.83 16.10
C MET A 472 -31.70 3.32 16.20
N PRO A 473 -32.39 3.76 17.27
CA PRO A 473 -32.71 5.16 17.45
C PRO A 473 -31.45 6.03 17.49
N ARG A 474 -31.56 7.26 16.99
CA ARG A 474 -30.53 8.28 17.13
C ARG A 474 -30.69 8.97 18.48
N TYR A 475 -29.61 9.04 19.25
CA TYR A 475 -29.53 9.82 20.48
C TYR A 475 -28.58 11.01 20.33
N ARG A 476 -28.88 12.12 21.01
CA ARG A 476 -28.06 13.34 20.99
C ARG A 476 -27.12 13.34 22.19
N ASP A 477 -25.84 13.09 21.92
CA ASP A 477 -24.83 13.06 22.98
C ASP A 477 -24.52 14.45 23.53
N VAL A 478 -25.01 14.73 24.75
CA VAL A 478 -24.66 15.90 25.55
C VAL A 478 -23.49 15.63 26.50
N LEU A 479 -22.92 14.43 26.50
CA LEU A 479 -21.78 14.08 27.34
C LEU A 479 -20.51 14.75 26.82
N ASN A 480 -19.91 15.62 27.65
CA ASN A 480 -18.58 16.14 27.36
C ASN A 480 -17.52 15.09 27.70
N HIS A 481 -17.15 14.28 26.70
CA HIS A 481 -16.07 13.28 26.80
C HIS A 481 -14.69 13.86 27.15
N ASP A 482 -14.55 15.19 27.07
CA ASP A 482 -13.38 15.94 27.50
C ASP A 482 -13.30 16.25 29.00
N ARG A 483 -14.38 16.02 29.74
CA ARG A 483 -14.46 16.16 31.20
C ARG A 483 -14.49 14.80 31.89
N LEU A 484 -14.49 14.83 33.22
CA LEU A 484 -14.70 13.63 34.03
C LEU A 484 -16.18 13.22 33.99
N LEU A 485 -16.43 11.92 33.95
CA LEU A 485 -17.77 11.36 34.01
C LEU A 485 -18.43 11.70 35.35
N PRO A 486 -19.70 12.14 35.35
CA PRO A 486 -20.51 12.25 36.55
C PRO A 486 -20.51 10.96 37.36
N LEU A 487 -20.49 11.06 38.70
CA LEU A 487 -20.47 9.89 39.58
C LEU A 487 -21.72 9.01 39.41
N GLY A 488 -22.87 9.63 39.15
CA GLY A 488 -24.11 8.92 38.84
C GLY A 488 -23.98 8.03 37.60
N ILE A 489 -23.36 8.55 36.53
CA ILE A 489 -23.09 7.76 35.31
C ILE A 489 -22.17 6.58 35.60
N ILE A 490 -21.13 6.76 36.43
CA ILE A 490 -20.23 5.66 36.80
C ILE A 490 -20.98 4.56 37.57
N LYS A 491 -21.92 4.94 38.46
CA LYS A 491 -22.77 3.99 39.18
C LYS A 491 -23.70 3.24 38.22
N ARG A 492 -24.30 3.91 37.23
CA ARG A 492 -25.12 3.25 36.21
C ARG A 492 -24.28 2.32 35.32
N VAL A 493 -23.09 2.74 34.89
CA VAL A 493 -22.14 1.87 34.17
C VAL A 493 -21.79 0.61 34.97
N ARG A 494 -21.58 0.73 36.29
CA ARG A 494 -21.38 -0.44 37.17
C ARG A 494 -22.59 -1.38 37.11
N ALA A 495 -23.81 -0.85 37.16
CA ALA A 495 -25.03 -1.65 37.08
C ALA A 495 -25.16 -2.37 35.73
N VAL A 496 -24.87 -1.68 34.61
CA VAL A 496 -24.84 -2.28 33.27
C VAL A 496 -23.84 -3.44 33.20
N LEU A 497 -22.60 -3.24 33.67
CA LEU A 497 -21.60 -4.31 33.66
C LEU A 497 -22.01 -5.52 34.50
N LEU A 498 -22.65 -5.30 35.65
CA LEU A 498 -23.17 -6.38 36.49
C LEU A 498 -24.33 -7.11 35.81
N HIS A 499 -25.20 -6.41 35.11
CA HIS A 499 -26.31 -7.01 34.38
C HIS A 499 -25.82 -8.06 33.37
N TYR A 500 -24.93 -7.66 32.45
CA TYR A 500 -24.40 -8.58 31.45
C TYR A 500 -23.62 -9.74 32.08
N ARG A 501 -22.86 -9.47 33.15
CA ARG A 501 -22.12 -10.52 33.86
C ARG A 501 -23.04 -11.53 34.56
N ARG A 502 -24.17 -11.09 35.12
CA ARG A 502 -25.21 -11.98 35.67
C ARG A 502 -25.89 -12.79 34.57
N ALA A 503 -26.03 -12.22 33.38
CA ALA A 503 -26.49 -12.94 32.19
C ALA A 503 -25.43 -13.90 31.60
N GLY A 504 -24.24 -14.00 32.20
CA GLY A 504 -23.17 -14.90 31.75
C GLY A 504 -22.24 -14.31 30.68
N TYR A 505 -22.24 -12.98 30.48
CA TYR A 505 -21.45 -12.30 29.45
C TYR A 505 -20.47 -11.26 30.01
N GLU A 506 -19.35 -11.10 29.34
CA GLU A 506 -18.35 -10.07 29.61
C GLU A 506 -18.33 -9.04 28.48
N LEU A 507 -18.43 -7.76 28.84
CA LEU A 507 -18.29 -6.65 27.88
C LEU A 507 -16.81 -6.33 27.64
N ILE A 508 -16.24 -6.90 26.58
CA ILE A 508 -14.88 -6.55 26.13
C ILE A 508 -14.93 -5.28 25.28
N ASP A 509 -13.86 -4.49 25.32
CA ASP A 509 -13.71 -3.19 24.65
C ASP A 509 -14.66 -2.07 25.07
N PHE A 510 -15.50 -2.28 26.09
CA PHE A 510 -16.39 -1.26 26.61
C PHE A 510 -15.61 -0.10 27.26
N LYS A 511 -15.78 1.10 26.70
CA LYS A 511 -15.00 2.31 27.04
C LYS A 511 -15.92 3.52 27.28
N PRO A 512 -15.41 4.60 27.88
CA PRO A 512 -16.16 5.84 28.01
C PRO A 512 -16.74 6.39 26.70
N LYS A 513 -16.05 6.18 25.56
CA LYS A 513 -16.53 6.58 24.23
C LYS A 513 -17.79 5.84 23.75
N ASN A 514 -18.18 4.77 24.45
CA ASN A 514 -19.36 3.96 24.16
C ASN A 514 -20.57 4.38 25.00
N LEU A 515 -20.43 5.48 25.75
CA LEU A 515 -21.49 6.11 26.52
C LEU A 515 -22.02 7.31 25.74
N ILE A 516 -23.33 7.39 25.62
CA ILE A 516 -24.05 8.57 25.13
C ILE A 516 -24.90 9.07 26.29
N LEU A 517 -24.84 10.36 26.62
CA LEU A 517 -25.83 10.94 27.52
C LEU A 517 -26.81 11.74 26.68
N ASP A 518 -28.04 11.29 26.61
CA ASP A 518 -29.13 12.04 26.00
C ASP A 518 -29.85 12.88 27.07
N ALA A 519 -30.32 14.07 26.69
CA ALA A 519 -30.93 15.01 27.64
C ALA A 519 -32.33 14.55 28.09
N GLU A 520 -33.06 13.84 27.22
CA GLU A 520 -34.42 13.37 27.47
C GLU A 520 -34.40 11.89 27.89
N GLU A 521 -33.59 11.10 27.19
CA GLU A 521 -33.58 9.64 27.29
C GLU A 521 -32.54 9.10 28.29
N GLY A 522 -31.70 9.96 28.84
CA GLY A 522 -30.68 9.61 29.84
C GLY A 522 -29.46 8.89 29.25
N LEU A 523 -28.79 8.08 30.07
CA LEU A 523 -27.58 7.36 29.66
C LEU A 523 -27.96 6.25 28.68
N LYS A 524 -27.25 6.16 27.55
CA LYS A 524 -27.32 5.05 26.59
C LYS A 524 -25.94 4.43 26.38
N VAL A 525 -25.91 3.13 26.18
CA VAL A 525 -24.69 2.36 25.90
C VAL A 525 -24.75 1.75 24.51
N ILE A 526 -23.63 1.82 23.79
CA ILE A 526 -23.51 1.36 22.41
C ILE A 526 -22.28 0.47 22.22
N ASP A 527 -22.16 -0.16 21.05
CA ASP A 527 -20.96 -0.89 20.61
C ASP A 527 -20.66 -2.16 21.45
N PHE A 528 -21.50 -3.18 21.27
CA PHE A 528 -21.42 -4.47 21.95
C PHE A 528 -20.70 -5.56 21.14
N GLU A 529 -20.00 -5.19 20.06
CA GLU A 529 -19.42 -6.11 19.08
C GLU A 529 -18.47 -7.17 19.70
N PHE A 530 -17.85 -6.86 20.84
CA PHE A 530 -16.95 -7.75 21.57
C PHE A 530 -17.55 -8.27 22.89
N MET A 531 -18.88 -8.29 23.03
CA MET A 531 -19.51 -9.05 24.11
C MET A 531 -19.18 -10.54 23.94
N GLN A 532 -18.66 -11.18 24.98
CA GLN A 532 -18.26 -12.59 24.95
C GLN A 532 -18.94 -13.39 26.07
N PRO A 533 -19.31 -14.65 25.83
CA PRO A 533 -19.75 -15.53 26.91
C PRO A 533 -18.61 -15.74 27.91
N THR A 534 -18.98 -15.97 29.17
CA THR A 534 -18.01 -16.26 30.23
C THR A 534 -17.49 -17.70 30.05
N GLU A 535 -16.17 -17.91 30.15
CA GLU A 535 -15.52 -19.21 29.86
C GLU A 535 -16.03 -20.37 30.73
N ASN A 536 -16.58 -20.10 31.91
CA ASN A 536 -17.09 -21.14 32.81
C ASN A 536 -18.36 -20.69 33.58
N PRO A 537 -19.54 -20.67 32.96
CA PRO A 537 -20.77 -20.10 33.54
C PRO A 537 -21.14 -20.74 34.89
N GLU A 538 -20.96 -22.06 35.01
CA GLU A 538 -21.26 -22.81 36.23
C GLU A 538 -20.35 -22.46 37.41
N GLU A 539 -19.04 -22.32 37.16
CA GLU A 539 -18.06 -21.92 38.17
C GLU A 539 -18.26 -20.44 38.56
N THR A 540 -18.62 -19.60 37.59
CA THR A 540 -18.91 -18.18 37.79
C THR A 540 -20.11 -17.98 38.72
N ASN A 541 -21.14 -18.82 38.57
CA ASN A 541 -22.32 -18.83 39.41
C ASN A 541 -22.05 -19.45 40.79
N LYS A 542 -21.29 -20.55 40.89
CA LYS A 542 -20.92 -21.20 42.17
C LYS A 542 -20.05 -20.33 43.07
N THR A 543 -19.15 -19.53 42.50
CA THR A 543 -18.21 -18.67 43.25
C THR A 543 -18.80 -17.32 43.67
N GLY A 544 -20.06 -17.03 43.33
CA GLY A 544 -20.67 -15.71 43.51
C GLY A 544 -20.02 -14.60 42.66
N SER A 545 -19.14 -14.97 41.73
CA SER A 545 -18.38 -14.01 40.92
C SER A 545 -19.25 -13.34 39.85
N SER A 546 -20.42 -13.87 39.52
CA SER A 546 -21.45 -13.20 38.70
C SER A 546 -22.08 -11.99 39.40
N GLN A 547 -21.99 -11.89 40.74
CA GLN A 547 -22.49 -10.74 41.50
C GLN A 547 -21.44 -9.64 41.74
N SER A 548 -20.21 -9.83 41.26
CA SER A 548 -19.08 -8.93 41.50
C SER A 548 -18.41 -8.51 40.19
N LEU A 549 -17.91 -7.27 40.13
CA LEU A 549 -17.08 -6.80 39.01
C LEU A 549 -15.59 -7.11 39.19
N LYS A 550 -15.20 -7.87 40.21
CA LYS A 550 -13.80 -8.29 40.35
C LYS A 550 -13.44 -9.26 39.22
N GLY A 551 -12.45 -8.90 38.41
CA GLY A 551 -11.97 -9.74 37.31
C GLY A 551 -12.65 -9.51 35.96
N ASN A 552 -13.67 -8.63 35.86
CA ASN A 552 -14.37 -8.37 34.59
C ASN A 552 -13.45 -7.87 33.48
N TYR A 553 -13.73 -8.20 32.23
CA TYR A 553 -12.83 -7.94 31.10
C TYR A 553 -12.88 -6.49 30.58
N CYS A 554 -13.89 -5.71 30.98
CA CYS A 554 -13.93 -4.26 30.74
C CYS A 554 -12.83 -3.52 31.53
N TRP A 555 -12.64 -3.87 32.81
CA TRP A 555 -11.71 -3.17 33.72
C TRP A 555 -10.45 -3.96 34.08
N TYR A 556 -10.46 -5.26 33.91
CA TYR A 556 -9.30 -6.13 34.07
C TYR A 556 -8.74 -6.52 32.72
N ARG A 557 -7.57 -7.15 32.76
CA ARG A 557 -6.90 -7.63 31.57
C ARG A 557 -7.52 -8.98 31.19
N VAL A 558 -7.80 -9.16 29.89
CA VAL A 558 -8.17 -10.46 29.34
C VAL A 558 -6.99 -11.44 29.49
N PRO A 559 -7.21 -12.68 29.99
CA PRO A 559 -6.16 -13.67 30.17
C PRO A 559 -5.37 -13.98 28.88
N PRO A 560 -4.05 -14.25 28.96
CA PRO A 560 -3.32 -14.82 27.84
C PRO A 560 -3.87 -16.22 27.55
N GLY A 561 -4.48 -16.43 26.37
CA GLY A 561 -5.12 -17.69 26.00
C GLY A 561 -6.65 -17.64 25.88
N PHE A 562 -7.27 -16.48 26.15
CA PHE A 562 -8.69 -16.27 25.87
C PHE A 562 -9.00 -16.57 24.40
N SER A 563 -9.97 -17.44 24.17
CA SER A 563 -10.31 -17.97 22.84
C SER A 563 -11.30 -17.11 22.05
N GLY A 564 -11.97 -16.16 22.71
CA GLY A 564 -12.93 -15.27 22.06
C GLY A 564 -12.30 -14.10 21.29
N ASP A 565 -13.10 -13.45 20.46
CA ASP A 565 -12.66 -12.31 19.66
C ASP A 565 -12.24 -11.11 20.52
N LEU A 566 -11.11 -10.51 20.15
CA LEU A 566 -10.55 -9.34 20.81
C LEU A 566 -10.31 -8.20 19.83
N PRO A 567 -10.47 -6.93 20.26
CA PRO A 567 -10.13 -5.79 19.43
C PRO A 567 -8.62 -5.75 19.17
N VAL A 568 -8.22 -5.48 17.92
CA VAL A 568 -6.83 -5.48 17.40
C VAL A 568 -5.78 -4.80 18.32
N MET A 569 -6.18 -3.83 19.16
CA MET A 569 -5.28 -3.12 20.08
C MET A 569 -5.13 -3.72 21.49
N THR A 570 -5.83 -4.81 21.82
CA THR A 570 -5.83 -5.42 23.18
C THR A 570 -4.79 -6.51 23.38
N ALA A 571 -4.17 -7.03 22.31
CA ALA A 571 -3.03 -7.95 22.42
C ALA A 571 -1.83 -7.36 23.20
N SER A 572 -1.75 -6.02 23.37
CA SER A 572 -0.70 -5.37 24.18
C SER A 572 -1.05 -5.31 25.67
N ARG A 573 -0.50 -6.28 26.43
CA ARG A 573 -0.26 -6.44 27.88
C ARG A 573 -0.34 -5.19 28.83
N ARG A 574 -1.49 -4.50 28.99
CA ARG A 574 -1.70 -3.52 30.10
C ARG A 574 -3.15 -3.51 30.62
N ASN A 575 -3.32 -3.06 31.86
CA ASN A 575 -4.59 -2.95 32.59
C ASN A 575 -5.60 -2.04 31.86
N ASN A 576 -6.73 -2.60 31.41
CA ASN A 576 -7.76 -1.92 30.61
C ASN A 576 -8.33 -0.68 31.31
N TYR A 577 -8.54 -0.76 32.64
CA TYR A 577 -9.09 0.36 33.41
C TYR A 577 -8.21 1.61 33.35
N TYR A 578 -6.91 1.51 33.68
CA TYR A 578 -6.02 2.67 33.66
C TYR A 578 -5.76 3.19 32.25
N ARG A 579 -5.91 2.34 31.24
CA ARG A 579 -5.78 2.74 29.85
C ARG A 579 -6.97 3.55 29.37
N PHE A 580 -8.20 3.24 29.77
CA PHE A 580 -9.40 3.87 29.18
C PHE A 580 -10.27 4.63 30.18
N TRP A 581 -10.47 4.07 31.36
CA TRP A 581 -11.45 4.53 32.34
C TRP A 581 -10.88 5.50 33.38
N PHE A 582 -9.62 5.33 33.81
CA PHE A 582 -9.06 6.16 34.87
C PHE A 582 -9.06 7.66 34.53
N SER A 583 -8.66 8.04 33.31
CA SER A 583 -8.69 9.44 32.87
C SER A 583 -10.10 10.02 32.71
N ALA A 584 -11.11 9.16 32.57
CA ALA A 584 -12.51 9.56 32.47
C ALA A 584 -13.20 9.61 33.83
N THR A 585 -12.75 8.82 34.82
CA THR A 585 -13.42 8.70 36.12
C THR A 585 -12.72 9.46 37.25
N ALA A 586 -11.39 9.63 37.14
CA ALA A 586 -10.49 10.05 38.22
C ALA A 586 -10.72 9.26 39.52
N LEU A 587 -10.99 7.95 39.39
CA LEU A 587 -11.18 7.06 40.51
C LEU A 587 -10.28 5.83 40.35
N PRO A 588 -9.61 5.35 41.40
CA PRO A 588 -8.95 4.05 41.38
C PRO A 588 -9.92 2.92 41.01
N ARG A 589 -9.41 1.85 40.36
CA ARG A 589 -10.24 0.73 39.91
C ARG A 589 -11.08 0.10 41.04
N PHE A 590 -10.51 -0.02 42.24
CA PHE A 590 -11.23 -0.62 43.37
C PHE A 590 -12.49 0.17 43.77
N CYS A 591 -12.49 1.50 43.55
CA CYS A 591 -13.63 2.36 43.85
C CYS A 591 -14.81 2.14 42.92
N VAL A 592 -14.56 1.73 41.67
CA VAL A 592 -15.63 1.47 40.70
C VAL A 592 -16.09 0.01 40.71
N VAL A 593 -15.23 -0.91 41.16
CA VAL A 593 -15.56 -2.33 41.33
C VAL A 593 -16.50 -2.54 42.51
N ARG A 594 -16.26 -1.83 43.62
CA ARG A 594 -17.08 -1.90 44.83
C ARG A 594 -18.19 -0.86 44.83
N ASP A 595 -19.26 -1.15 45.57
CA ASP A 595 -20.44 -0.30 45.62
C ASP A 595 -20.34 0.80 46.68
N TYR A 596 -19.44 1.77 46.48
CA TYR A 596 -19.28 2.88 47.44
C TYR A 596 -20.30 4.00 47.23
N PRO A 597 -20.81 4.64 48.30
CA PRO A 597 -21.77 5.74 48.17
C PRO A 597 -21.14 6.96 47.46
N VAL A 598 -21.96 7.73 46.76
CA VAL A 598 -21.50 8.87 45.93
C VAL A 598 -20.67 9.91 46.69
N PRO A 599 -21.02 10.31 47.93
CA PRO A 599 -20.21 11.25 48.71
C PRO A 599 -18.77 10.76 48.95
N LEU A 600 -18.60 9.47 49.25
CA LEU A 600 -17.28 8.87 49.45
C LEU A 600 -16.48 8.85 48.14
N LEU A 601 -17.13 8.52 47.02
CA LEU A 601 -16.49 8.57 45.71
C LEU A 601 -16.09 10.00 45.33
N ALA A 602 -16.89 11.01 45.68
CA ALA A 602 -16.57 12.41 45.46
C ALA A 602 -15.31 12.83 46.23
N LEU A 603 -15.23 12.46 47.52
CA LEU A 603 -14.05 12.71 48.36
C LEU A 603 -12.79 12.04 47.76
N ILE A 604 -12.87 10.75 47.42
CA ILE A 604 -11.73 10.03 46.84
C ILE A 604 -11.31 10.66 45.50
N ARG A 605 -12.28 11.03 44.66
CA ARG A 605 -12.02 11.62 43.34
C ARG A 605 -11.13 12.86 43.43
N VAL A 606 -11.32 13.73 44.41
CA VAL A 606 -10.52 14.96 44.59
C VAL A 606 -9.02 14.66 44.59
N PHE A 607 -8.60 13.60 45.28
CA PHE A 607 -7.19 13.19 45.35
C PHE A 607 -6.62 12.65 44.03
N PHE A 608 -7.47 12.19 43.12
CA PHE A 608 -7.07 11.52 41.87
C PHE A 608 -7.33 12.35 40.60
N ILE A 609 -7.92 13.55 40.71
CA ILE A 609 -8.11 14.48 39.58
C ILE A 609 -6.77 14.82 38.93
N LEU A 610 -5.78 15.25 39.72
CA LEU A 610 -4.46 15.64 39.22
C LEU A 610 -3.74 14.47 38.51
N PRO A 611 -3.63 13.26 39.08
CA PRO A 611 -3.11 12.08 38.37
C PRO A 611 -3.87 11.74 37.07
N ALA A 612 -5.20 11.82 37.09
CA ALA A 612 -6.02 11.52 35.92
C ALA A 612 -5.80 12.54 34.80
N TRP A 613 -5.72 13.83 35.15
CA TRP A 613 -5.38 14.91 34.24
C TRP A 613 -3.98 14.74 33.65
N ALA A 614 -2.97 14.45 34.48
CA ALA A 614 -1.60 14.21 34.02
C ALA A 614 -1.54 13.05 32.99
N MET A 615 -2.22 11.92 33.27
CA MET A 615 -2.33 10.81 32.32
C MET A 615 -3.02 11.23 31.01
N ARG A 616 -4.08 12.02 31.10
CA ARG A 616 -4.82 12.53 29.93
C ARG A 616 -3.94 13.44 29.07
N THR A 617 -3.19 14.35 29.69
CA THR A 617 -2.27 15.28 29.02
C THR A 617 -1.13 14.53 28.33
N VAL A 618 -0.52 13.55 29.02
CA VAL A 618 0.49 12.68 28.40
C VAL A 618 -0.10 11.94 27.20
N ARG A 619 -1.35 11.49 27.26
CA ARG A 619 -2.01 10.78 26.16
C ARG A 619 -2.33 11.70 24.98
N LYS A 620 -2.92 12.88 25.20
CA LYS A 620 -3.19 13.87 24.15
C LYS A 620 -1.89 14.29 23.45
N ASN A 621 -0.81 14.45 24.23
CA ASN A 621 0.48 14.86 23.71
C ASN A 621 1.37 13.70 23.22
N ARG A 622 0.95 12.42 23.27
CA ARG A 622 1.80 11.31 22.81
C ARG A 622 2.22 11.41 21.35
N GLY A 623 1.34 11.96 20.49
CA GLY A 623 1.66 12.26 19.09
C GLY A 623 2.76 13.31 18.98
N ARG A 624 2.54 14.49 19.58
CA ARG A 624 3.53 15.58 19.68
C ARG A 624 4.83 15.19 20.37
N ILE A 625 4.79 14.33 21.39
CA ILE A 625 5.99 13.82 22.08
C ILE A 625 6.74 12.83 21.17
N ARG A 626 6.03 12.01 20.38
CA ARG A 626 6.66 11.14 19.37
C ARG A 626 7.25 11.94 18.21
N GLU A 627 6.54 12.95 17.72
CA GLU A 627 7.00 13.88 16.70
C GLU A 627 8.16 14.73 17.20
N GLY A 628 8.08 15.27 18.41
CA GLY A 628 9.14 16.01 19.08
C GLY A 628 10.38 15.13 19.31
N ARG A 629 10.21 13.86 19.68
CA ARG A 629 11.32 12.89 19.72
C ARG A 629 11.89 12.60 18.33
N ARG A 630 11.06 12.51 17.28
CA ARG A 630 11.53 12.36 15.90
C ARG A 630 12.26 13.60 15.43
N ALA A 631 11.75 14.81 15.70
CA ALA A 631 12.34 16.08 15.33
C ALA A 631 13.62 16.37 16.11
N LEU A 632 13.67 16.08 17.42
CA LEU A 632 14.88 16.14 18.23
C LEU A 632 15.93 15.16 17.72
N ARG A 633 15.52 13.94 17.36
CA ARG A 633 16.40 12.96 16.71
C ARG A 633 16.91 13.48 15.37
N SER A 634 16.06 14.09 14.53
CA SER A 634 16.47 14.72 13.27
C SER A 634 17.41 15.90 13.49
N ARG A 635 17.21 16.73 14.53
CA ARG A 635 18.09 17.84 14.89
C ARG A 635 19.43 17.36 15.42
N ILE A 636 19.45 16.31 16.25
CA ILE A 636 20.70 15.67 16.71
C ILE A 636 21.46 15.09 15.51
N ILE A 637 20.74 14.47 14.55
CA ILE A 637 21.34 13.99 13.30
C ILE A 637 21.89 15.16 12.46
N ALA A 638 21.15 16.27 12.34
CA ALA A 638 21.60 17.45 11.60
C ALA A 638 22.78 18.17 12.26
N LEU A 639 22.80 18.27 13.59
CA LEU A 639 23.91 18.82 14.37
C LEU A 639 25.15 17.92 14.24
N GLY A 640 24.96 16.59 14.26
CA GLY A 640 26.02 15.63 13.95
C GLY A 640 26.60 15.82 12.55
N LYS A 641 25.76 16.08 11.54
CA LYS A 641 26.22 16.41 10.17
C LYS A 641 27.05 17.69 10.13
N LYS A 642 26.62 18.74 10.85
CA LYS A 642 27.31 20.04 10.92
C LYS A 642 28.65 19.96 11.65
N ILE A 643 28.72 19.22 12.76
CA ILE A 643 29.96 18.99 13.53
C ILE A 643 30.97 18.16 12.73
N LEU A 644 30.51 17.27 11.87
CA LEU A 644 31.36 16.43 11.01
C LEU A 644 31.73 17.10 9.67
N GLY A 645 31.44 18.39 9.48
CA GLY A 645 31.84 19.15 8.29
C GLY A 645 31.08 18.82 6.99
N TYR A 646 29.94 18.13 7.08
CA TYR A 646 29.08 17.86 5.93
C TYR A 646 28.04 18.98 5.77
N THR A 647 28.40 20.05 5.05
CA THR A 647 27.45 21.00 4.44
C THR A 647 27.44 20.84 2.94
#